data_AF-A0A662X008-F1
#
_entry.id   AF-A0A662X008-F1
#
_cell.length_a   1.000
_cell.length_b   1.000
_cell.length_c   1.000
_cell.angle_alpha   90.00
_cell.angle_beta   90.00
_cell.angle_gamma   90.00
#
_symmetry.space_group_name_H-M   'P 1'
#
loop_
_entity.id
_entity.type
_entity.pdbx_description
1 polymer ?
#
loop_
_entity_poly.entity_id
_entity_poly.type
_entity_poly.pdbx_seq_one_letter_code
_entity_poly.pdbx_strand_id
1 'polypeptide(L)'
;ASNLSAKHVRPSVVKLKHAWFAVQVSHRGKYSIERLLALDEYTRSTSWWRVLLVCVSTPLPMVLLVISQELLPLQDPSDGWRANEVIWLRTAIQAGVIALATGGQAVYLIDGVVISPRQLMMLFFSVALGYTAVAMVVAAYVAFPIPFMAISMSPVFFTIFVVSCRVIVGGRVFCSILEHRDQLFRFVGFLSAQTLMSVVYPFYQVLFNKVAAETQYELAVFLLLPLIKIVMKNIVSFSMAHMEDMIPESVIFTVDFFNGIYVATCMQSTSSTITIATMMAIDLAKTTLALRDLHHRTNSIMTRLHEVVGVNSAGASLLAQACSLCCCPNKFQKQERMQIRLHSCLPHRLSLASRRLLDSLEELPINSYPARSVSSQSTPSCTRFCGMPTTLMPRCLNRYGASIQPALRLEPALPEKFSELEPVVSSQLPQHCDVLRETLEILFTSECLVLTEYLASVVPIFYGSFMLVMVHLPSAQYHTELAGVTTTTVGSKVQAVFVYALLEFLSFVMFATLMQRKCGMRTLYHLAFVLETQMPLVQGKMMIWMLMTMGFRVVHFGTNMAAPLKQIAPSDVASFAYDPVDPQALADASVIVSDVRQNGLPALRAHAVRLGDVPSTDAPLLLPKSALQSAFEALPKLEQQVLQRTTQRVRVFAQAQRDSIGNFQQQIAGGFAGQDVRSSLPCPALASTYPTFQCGKGADVY
;
A
#
# COMPACT_ATOMS: atom_id res chain seq x y z
N ALA A 1 47.25 7.36 30.11
CA ALA A 1 46.88 8.60 29.41
C ALA A 1 47.01 8.35 27.91
N SER A 2 46.01 8.50 27.04
CA SER A 2 44.67 9.09 27.17
C SER A 2 43.82 8.60 26.00
N ASN A 3 42.64 8.07 26.33
CA ASN A 3 41.49 7.92 25.44
C ASN A 3 41.16 9.25 24.75
N LEU A 4 40.91 9.20 23.44
CA LEU A 4 40.12 10.16 22.62
C LEU A 4 40.04 9.52 21.21
N SER A 5 38.92 9.33 20.53
CA SER A 5 37.55 9.77 20.71
C SER A 5 36.71 8.91 19.75
N ALA A 6 35.79 8.10 20.30
CA ALA A 6 34.74 7.48 19.51
C ALA A 6 33.84 8.62 18.97
N LYS A 7 34.08 8.98 17.71
CA LYS A 7 33.43 10.11 17.04
C LYS A 7 31.91 9.97 17.10
N HIS A 8 31.30 11.04 17.61
CA HIS A 8 29.87 11.32 17.64
C HIS A 8 29.19 10.99 16.31
N VAL A 9 28.40 9.92 16.26
CA VAL A 9 27.39 9.76 15.21
C VAL A 9 26.32 10.81 15.47
N ARG A 10 26.17 11.78 14.56
CA ARG A 10 25.17 12.85 14.65
C ARG A 10 23.79 12.26 15.01
N PRO A 11 23.05 12.82 15.98
CA PRO A 11 21.73 12.31 16.37
C PRO A 11 20.74 12.28 15.19
N SER A 12 20.93 13.11 14.17
CA SER A 12 20.16 13.07 12.91
C SER A 12 20.42 11.81 12.08
N VAL A 13 21.65 11.29 12.06
CA VAL A 13 22.00 10.03 11.36
C VAL A 13 21.41 8.83 12.10
N VAL A 14 21.41 8.89 13.43
CA VAL A 14 20.73 7.88 14.26
C VAL A 14 19.23 7.92 14.02
N LYS A 15 18.59 9.10 14.02
CA LYS A 15 17.17 9.27 13.70
C LYS A 15 16.83 8.80 12.29
N LEU A 16 17.66 9.11 11.29
CA LEU A 16 17.48 8.65 9.92
C LEU A 16 17.62 7.14 9.80
N LYS A 17 18.58 6.53 10.50
CA LYS A 17 18.77 5.08 10.57
C LYS A 17 17.57 4.39 11.24
N HIS A 18 17.03 4.94 12.32
CA HIS A 18 15.83 4.42 12.97
C HIS A 18 14.59 4.57 12.09
N ALA A 19 14.41 5.73 11.43
CA ALA A 19 13.32 5.93 10.47
C ALA A 19 13.44 4.98 9.27
N TRP A 20 14.66 4.75 8.77
CA TRP A 20 14.94 3.80 7.69
C TRP A 20 14.59 2.37 8.09
N PHE A 21 15.00 1.91 9.28
CA PHE A 21 14.65 0.58 9.77
C PHE A 21 13.15 0.43 10.06
N ALA A 22 12.49 1.47 10.56
CA ALA A 22 11.04 1.46 10.78
C ALA A 22 10.23 1.34 9.47
N VAL A 23 10.84 1.71 8.34
CA VAL A 23 10.27 1.64 6.98
C VAL A 23 10.57 0.29 6.31
N GLN A 24 11.52 -0.51 6.83
CA GLN A 24 11.87 -1.80 6.26
C GLN A 24 10.92 -2.92 6.72
N VAL A 25 10.29 -3.59 5.76
CA VAL A 25 9.37 -4.71 6.01
C VAL A 25 10.07 -5.90 6.68
N SER A 26 11.39 -6.06 6.49
CA SER A 26 12.19 -7.13 7.12
C SER A 26 12.20 -7.09 8.65
N HIS A 27 11.77 -5.99 9.28
CA HIS A 27 11.74 -5.85 10.75
C HIS A 27 10.32 -5.77 11.32
N ARG A 28 9.27 -5.97 10.52
CA ARG A 28 7.87 -5.84 10.95
C ARG A 28 7.15 -7.17 11.22
N GLY A 29 7.72 -8.29 10.80
CA GLY A 29 7.13 -9.60 11.04
C GLY A 29 7.80 -10.37 12.17
N LYS A 30 7.24 -11.54 12.47
CA LYS A 30 7.80 -12.53 13.39
C LYS A 30 7.97 -13.84 12.64
N TYR A 31 8.83 -14.70 13.17
CA TYR A 31 9.03 -16.06 12.68
C TYR A 31 8.59 -17.02 13.77
N SER A 32 7.63 -17.89 13.49
CA SER A 32 7.16 -18.87 14.47
C SER A 32 8.13 -20.04 14.68
N ILE A 33 8.04 -20.65 15.87
CA ILE A 33 8.79 -21.88 16.20
C ILE A 33 8.29 -23.05 15.35
N GLU A 34 6.99 -23.14 15.05
CA GLU A 34 6.46 -24.18 14.17
C GLU A 34 7.14 -24.13 12.77
N ARG A 35 7.28 -22.93 12.20
CA ARG A 35 7.94 -22.73 10.90
C ARG A 35 9.45 -23.03 10.98
N LEU A 36 10.10 -22.70 12.09
CA LEU A 36 11.51 -23.06 12.37
C LEU A 36 11.72 -24.58 12.33
N LEU A 37 10.89 -25.32 13.08
CA LEU A 37 10.97 -26.79 13.14
C LEU A 37 10.67 -27.43 11.78
N ALA A 38 9.67 -26.89 11.06
CA ALA A 38 9.34 -27.35 9.71
C ALA A 38 10.50 -27.13 8.73
N LEU A 39 11.20 -26.00 8.82
CA LEU A 39 12.36 -25.69 7.98
C LEU A 39 13.55 -26.62 8.28
N ASP A 40 13.81 -26.95 9.56
CA ASP A 40 14.86 -27.92 9.93
C ASP A 40 14.54 -29.32 9.38
N GLU A 41 13.30 -29.79 9.57
CA GLU A 41 12.84 -31.08 9.06
C GLU A 41 12.91 -31.14 7.53
N TYR A 42 12.50 -30.07 6.84
CA TYR A 42 12.61 -29.94 5.38
C TYR A 42 14.07 -30.00 4.91
N THR A 43 14.98 -29.32 5.62
CA THR A 43 16.42 -29.27 5.28
C THR A 43 17.10 -30.63 5.44
N ARG A 44 16.60 -31.47 6.34
CA ARG A 44 17.13 -32.82 6.60
C ARG A 44 16.53 -33.89 5.69
N SER A 45 15.25 -33.77 5.33
CA SER A 45 14.51 -34.80 4.59
C SER A 45 14.54 -34.63 3.07
N THR A 46 14.73 -33.40 2.57
CA THR A 46 14.59 -33.09 1.14
C THR A 46 15.90 -33.28 0.39
N SER A 47 15.85 -33.91 -0.79
CA SER A 47 17.04 -34.03 -1.66
C SER A 47 17.34 -32.73 -2.40
N TRP A 48 18.62 -32.50 -2.72
CA TRP A 48 19.03 -31.29 -3.46
C TRP A 48 18.36 -31.18 -4.84
N TRP A 49 18.12 -32.30 -5.53
CA TRP A 49 17.40 -32.30 -6.82
C TRP A 49 15.95 -31.83 -6.70
N ARG A 50 15.24 -32.22 -5.63
CA ARG A 50 13.88 -31.74 -5.38
C ARG A 50 13.86 -30.23 -5.13
N VAL A 51 14.81 -29.73 -4.32
CA VAL A 51 14.98 -28.29 -4.07
C VAL A 51 15.18 -27.52 -5.38
N LEU A 52 16.10 -27.98 -6.24
CA LEU A 52 16.35 -27.35 -7.52
C LEU A 52 15.12 -27.39 -8.45
N LEU A 53 14.43 -28.53 -8.50
CA LEU A 53 13.21 -28.69 -9.29
C LEU A 53 12.11 -27.73 -8.82
N VAL A 54 11.89 -27.57 -7.52
CA VAL A 54 10.90 -26.62 -6.96
C VAL A 54 11.24 -25.19 -7.41
N CYS A 55 12.50 -24.76 -7.27
CA CYS A 55 12.93 -23.41 -7.64
C CYS A 55 12.76 -23.11 -9.15
N VAL A 56 13.03 -24.07 -10.02
CA VAL A 56 12.91 -23.90 -11.49
C VAL A 56 11.46 -24.07 -11.96
N SER A 57 10.70 -24.97 -11.35
CA SER A 57 9.33 -25.29 -11.78
C SER A 57 8.27 -24.29 -11.31
N THR A 58 8.51 -23.60 -10.20
CA THR A 58 7.58 -22.58 -9.65
C THR A 58 7.06 -21.61 -10.71
N PRO A 59 7.87 -20.97 -11.56
CA PRO A 59 7.35 -20.03 -12.57
C PRO A 59 6.69 -20.66 -13.80
N LEU A 60 6.89 -21.96 -14.06
CA LEU A 60 6.47 -22.60 -15.31
C LEU A 60 4.94 -22.58 -15.54
N PRO A 61 4.07 -22.82 -14.54
CA PRO A 61 2.62 -22.73 -14.74
C PRO A 61 2.15 -21.34 -15.19
N MET A 62 2.76 -20.29 -14.65
CA MET A 62 2.48 -18.91 -15.07
C MET A 62 2.94 -18.69 -16.53
N VAL A 63 4.13 -19.16 -16.91
CA VAL A 63 4.64 -19.05 -18.28
C VAL A 63 3.75 -19.80 -19.27
N LEU A 64 3.36 -21.04 -18.95
CA LEU A 64 2.47 -21.86 -19.78
C LEU A 64 1.11 -21.19 -19.96
N LEU A 65 0.54 -20.63 -18.89
CA LEU A 65 -0.73 -19.91 -18.94
C LEU A 65 -0.65 -18.71 -19.89
N VAL A 66 0.39 -17.89 -19.78
CA VAL A 66 0.57 -16.70 -20.61
C VAL A 66 0.79 -17.07 -22.07
N ILE A 67 1.71 -18.00 -22.35
CA ILE A 67 1.97 -18.45 -23.73
C ILE A 67 0.69 -19.05 -24.33
N SER A 68 -0.08 -19.84 -23.57
CA SER A 68 -1.33 -20.42 -24.05
C SER A 68 -2.36 -19.36 -24.45
N GLN A 69 -2.42 -18.22 -23.76
CA GLN A 69 -3.29 -17.11 -24.14
C GLN A 69 -2.78 -16.40 -25.40
N GLU A 70 -1.46 -16.20 -25.51
CA GLU A 70 -0.85 -15.46 -26.62
C GLU A 70 -0.84 -16.22 -27.95
N LEU A 71 -0.89 -17.55 -27.90
CA LEU A 71 -1.08 -18.43 -29.07
C LEU A 71 -2.44 -18.21 -29.76
N LEU A 72 -3.45 -17.68 -29.06
CA LEU A 72 -4.75 -17.37 -29.63
C LEU A 72 -4.67 -16.00 -30.35
N PRO A 73 -4.78 -15.93 -31.68
CA PRO A 73 -4.58 -14.68 -32.41
C PRO A 73 -5.71 -13.69 -32.10
N LEU A 74 -5.33 -12.47 -31.71
CA LEU A 74 -6.27 -11.36 -31.57
C LEU A 74 -6.66 -10.79 -32.95
N GLN A 75 -7.91 -10.31 -33.07
CA GLN A 75 -8.41 -9.59 -34.23
C GLN A 75 -8.17 -8.07 -34.09
N ASP A 76 -8.45 -7.28 -35.13
CA ASP A 76 -8.33 -5.82 -35.03
C ASP A 76 -9.45 -5.26 -34.11
N PRO A 77 -9.12 -4.43 -33.10
CA PRO A 77 -10.14 -3.77 -32.28
C PRO A 77 -11.16 -2.94 -33.09
N SER A 78 -10.78 -2.44 -34.28
CA SER A 78 -11.64 -1.63 -35.14
C SER A 78 -12.79 -2.43 -35.78
N ASP A 79 -12.68 -3.76 -35.87
CA ASP A 79 -13.74 -4.65 -36.35
C ASP A 79 -14.93 -4.75 -35.36
N GLY A 80 -14.79 -4.14 -34.19
CA GLY A 80 -15.82 -4.06 -33.16
C GLY A 80 -15.87 -5.30 -32.26
N TRP A 81 -16.70 -5.18 -31.21
CA TRP A 81 -16.72 -6.13 -30.11
C TRP A 81 -17.20 -7.55 -30.49
N ARG A 82 -18.00 -7.68 -31.55
CA ARG A 82 -18.55 -8.96 -32.01
C ARG A 82 -17.55 -9.79 -32.82
N ALA A 83 -16.69 -9.13 -33.61
CA ALA A 83 -15.68 -9.80 -34.42
C ALA A 83 -14.49 -10.30 -33.57
N ASN A 84 -14.28 -9.70 -32.40
CA ASN A 84 -13.21 -10.03 -31.48
C ASN A 84 -13.67 -11.12 -30.48
N GLU A 85 -13.79 -12.38 -30.90
CA GLU A 85 -14.20 -13.46 -30.00
C GLU A 85 -13.08 -13.88 -29.02
N VAL A 86 -11.82 -13.79 -29.47
CA VAL A 86 -10.65 -14.25 -28.72
C VAL A 86 -10.38 -13.39 -27.48
N ILE A 87 -10.66 -12.08 -27.54
CA ILE A 87 -10.50 -11.22 -26.37
C ILE A 87 -11.44 -11.64 -25.24
N TRP A 88 -12.68 -12.01 -25.54
CA TRP A 88 -13.65 -12.46 -24.53
C TRP A 88 -13.21 -13.75 -23.85
N LEU A 89 -12.59 -14.67 -24.60
CA LEU A 89 -11.98 -15.87 -24.03
C LEU A 89 -10.80 -15.52 -23.12
N ARG A 90 -9.89 -14.64 -23.54
CA ARG A 90 -8.77 -14.17 -22.71
C ARG A 90 -9.27 -13.47 -21.44
N THR A 91 -10.28 -12.61 -21.56
CA THR A 91 -10.95 -11.93 -20.44
C THR A 91 -11.60 -12.92 -19.47
N ALA A 92 -12.28 -13.96 -19.98
CA ALA A 92 -12.88 -15.00 -19.15
C ALA A 92 -11.83 -15.78 -18.36
N ILE A 93 -10.73 -16.19 -18.99
CA ILE A 93 -9.61 -16.87 -18.32
C ILE A 93 -9.00 -15.95 -17.27
N GLN A 94 -8.74 -14.68 -17.61
CA GLN A 94 -8.18 -13.72 -16.67
C GLN A 94 -9.07 -13.54 -15.44
N ALA A 95 -10.37 -13.26 -15.63
CA ALA A 95 -11.31 -13.10 -14.52
C ALA A 95 -11.45 -14.38 -13.67
N GLY A 96 -11.51 -15.55 -14.32
CA GLY A 96 -11.56 -16.83 -13.62
C GLY A 96 -10.32 -17.07 -12.76
N VAL A 97 -9.11 -16.87 -13.30
CA VAL A 97 -7.85 -17.07 -12.57
C VAL A 97 -7.73 -16.10 -11.40
N ILE A 98 -8.12 -14.83 -11.57
CA ILE A 98 -8.15 -13.86 -10.47
C ILE A 98 -9.14 -14.33 -9.39
N ALA A 99 -10.34 -14.78 -9.77
CA ALA A 99 -11.33 -15.29 -8.80
C ALA A 99 -10.82 -16.53 -8.04
N LEU A 100 -10.19 -17.47 -8.74
CA LEU A 100 -9.56 -18.65 -8.15
C LEU A 100 -8.49 -18.26 -7.12
N ALA A 101 -7.61 -17.33 -7.48
CA ALA A 101 -6.53 -16.90 -6.61
C ALA A 101 -7.02 -16.02 -5.44
N THR A 102 -7.99 -15.11 -5.64
CA THR A 102 -8.62 -14.33 -4.56
C THR A 102 -9.41 -15.22 -3.61
N GLY A 103 -10.16 -16.20 -4.12
CA GLY A 103 -10.86 -17.19 -3.31
C GLY A 103 -9.88 -18.06 -2.51
N GLY A 104 -8.78 -18.49 -3.13
CA GLY A 104 -7.69 -19.19 -2.44
C GLY A 104 -7.06 -18.35 -1.33
N GLN A 105 -6.77 -17.07 -1.59
CA GLN A 105 -6.27 -16.16 -0.55
C GLN A 105 -7.26 -16.00 0.61
N ALA A 106 -8.57 -15.90 0.34
CA ALA A 106 -9.58 -15.79 1.38
C ALA A 106 -9.59 -17.01 2.35
N VAL A 107 -9.39 -18.23 1.82
CA VAL A 107 -9.28 -19.46 2.63
C VAL A 107 -8.09 -19.42 3.59
N TYR A 108 -7.00 -18.78 3.21
CA TYR A 108 -5.77 -18.71 4.03
C TYR A 108 -5.71 -17.49 4.95
N LEU A 109 -6.43 -16.42 4.64
CA LEU A 109 -6.36 -15.14 5.37
C LEU A 109 -7.54 -14.93 6.35
N ILE A 110 -8.62 -15.70 6.22
CA ILE A 110 -9.79 -15.59 7.11
C ILE A 110 -10.00 -16.93 7.81
N ASP A 111 -9.92 -16.91 9.14
CA ASP A 111 -10.08 -18.12 9.95
C ASP A 111 -11.52 -18.65 9.87
N GLY A 112 -11.66 -19.97 9.87
CA GLY A 112 -12.96 -20.65 9.79
C GLY A 112 -13.55 -20.73 8.37
N VAL A 113 -12.89 -20.15 7.36
CA VAL A 113 -13.33 -20.24 5.96
C VAL A 113 -12.80 -21.51 5.31
N VAL A 114 -13.69 -22.49 5.15
CA VAL A 114 -13.37 -23.72 4.41
C VAL A 114 -14.13 -23.73 3.10
N ILE A 115 -13.42 -23.43 2.00
CA ILE A 115 -13.97 -23.53 0.64
C ILE A 115 -13.41 -24.80 0.00
N SER A 116 -14.30 -25.68 -0.46
CA SER A 116 -13.88 -26.91 -1.15
C SER A 116 -13.28 -26.60 -2.53
N PRO A 117 -12.34 -27.42 -3.04
CA PRO A 117 -11.79 -27.24 -4.39
C PRO A 117 -12.86 -27.19 -5.48
N ARG A 118 -13.96 -27.95 -5.30
CA ARG A 118 -15.12 -27.92 -6.21
C ARG A 118 -15.81 -26.56 -6.21
N GLN A 119 -16.04 -25.97 -5.03
CA GLN A 119 -16.62 -24.63 -4.91
C GLN A 119 -15.70 -23.57 -5.52
N LEU A 120 -14.39 -23.72 -5.36
CA LEU A 120 -13.42 -22.82 -5.94
C LEU A 120 -13.41 -22.90 -7.48
N MET A 121 -13.54 -24.10 -8.06
CA MET A 121 -13.73 -24.26 -9.51
C MET A 121 -15.09 -23.72 -9.99
N MET A 122 -16.17 -23.91 -9.23
CA MET A 122 -17.46 -23.29 -9.55
C MET A 122 -17.35 -21.76 -9.54
N LEU A 123 -16.60 -21.18 -8.60
CA LEU A 123 -16.35 -19.74 -8.52
C LEU A 123 -15.53 -19.24 -9.72
N PHE A 124 -14.54 -20.02 -10.16
CA PHE A 124 -13.79 -19.75 -11.40
C PHE A 124 -14.75 -19.61 -12.59
N PHE A 125 -15.60 -20.62 -12.83
CA PHE A 125 -16.50 -20.61 -13.99
C PHE A 125 -17.58 -19.52 -13.86
N SER A 126 -18.17 -19.35 -12.67
CA SER A 126 -19.23 -18.35 -12.48
C SER A 126 -18.73 -16.93 -12.70
N VAL A 127 -17.55 -16.60 -12.19
CA VAL A 127 -16.94 -15.27 -12.36
C VAL A 127 -16.43 -15.10 -13.79
N ALA A 128 -15.80 -16.12 -14.39
CA ALA A 128 -15.35 -16.08 -15.78
C ALA A 128 -16.50 -15.79 -16.76
N LEU A 129 -17.62 -16.49 -16.63
CA LEU A 129 -18.78 -16.29 -17.50
C LEU A 129 -19.50 -14.98 -17.16
N GLY A 130 -19.76 -14.71 -15.89
CA GLY A 130 -20.50 -13.53 -15.46
C GLY A 130 -19.78 -12.22 -15.78
N TYR A 131 -18.49 -12.14 -15.48
CA TYR A 131 -17.68 -10.95 -15.76
C TYR A 131 -17.60 -10.67 -17.27
N THR A 132 -17.33 -11.70 -18.08
CA THR A 132 -17.26 -11.56 -19.53
C THR A 132 -18.62 -11.18 -20.13
N ALA A 133 -19.73 -11.74 -19.64
CA ALA A 133 -21.07 -11.36 -20.08
C ALA A 133 -21.37 -9.88 -19.83
N VAL A 134 -21.08 -9.38 -18.61
CA VAL A 134 -21.28 -7.96 -18.30
C VAL A 134 -20.32 -7.08 -19.11
N ALA A 135 -19.07 -7.52 -19.30
CA ALA A 135 -18.12 -6.80 -20.14
C ALA A 135 -18.57 -6.70 -21.62
N MET A 136 -19.13 -7.77 -22.19
CA MET A 136 -19.72 -7.73 -23.54
C MET A 136 -20.89 -6.75 -23.62
N VAL A 137 -21.76 -6.70 -22.60
CA VAL A 137 -22.85 -5.72 -22.52
C VAL A 137 -22.30 -4.29 -22.46
N VAL A 138 -21.32 -4.03 -21.59
CA VAL A 138 -20.67 -2.71 -21.48
C VAL A 138 -20.02 -2.31 -22.81
N ALA A 139 -19.31 -3.23 -23.47
CA ALA A 139 -18.71 -2.98 -24.78
C ALA A 139 -19.74 -2.68 -25.88
N ALA A 140 -20.94 -3.30 -25.80
CA ALA A 140 -22.02 -3.07 -26.75
C ALA A 140 -22.70 -1.70 -26.58
N TYR A 141 -22.82 -1.19 -25.34
CA TYR A 141 -23.55 0.04 -25.04
C TYR A 141 -22.68 1.27 -24.77
N VAL A 142 -21.43 1.09 -24.35
CA VAL A 142 -20.53 2.20 -23.97
C VAL A 142 -19.48 2.44 -25.04
N ALA A 143 -18.50 1.55 -25.17
CA ALA A 143 -17.42 1.63 -26.15
C ALA A 143 -16.62 0.33 -26.19
N PHE A 144 -16.07 -0.01 -27.36
CA PHE A 144 -15.10 -1.08 -27.54
C PHE A 144 -13.85 -0.56 -28.26
N PRO A 145 -12.63 -0.83 -27.76
CA PRO A 145 -12.28 -1.41 -26.46
C PRO A 145 -12.82 -0.64 -25.23
N ILE A 146 -13.08 -1.33 -24.12
CA ILE A 146 -13.53 -0.69 -22.87
C ILE A 146 -12.35 0.11 -22.28
N PRO A 147 -12.48 1.43 -22.05
CA PRO A 147 -11.39 2.23 -21.50
C PRO A 147 -10.90 1.70 -20.15
N PHE A 148 -9.59 1.45 -20.06
CA PHE A 148 -8.94 0.90 -18.87
C PHE A 148 -9.69 -0.29 -18.28
N MET A 149 -10.09 -1.27 -19.10
CA MET A 149 -10.98 -2.37 -18.73
C MET A 149 -10.61 -3.01 -17.38
N ALA A 150 -9.32 -3.27 -17.13
CA ALA A 150 -8.85 -3.84 -15.88
C ALA A 150 -9.21 -2.99 -14.64
N ILE A 151 -9.17 -1.65 -14.75
CA ILE A 151 -9.47 -0.71 -13.66
C ILE A 151 -10.97 -0.39 -13.63
N SER A 152 -11.56 -0.01 -14.77
CA SER A 152 -12.96 0.43 -14.85
C SER A 152 -13.94 -0.68 -14.51
N MET A 153 -13.63 -1.93 -14.86
CA MET A 153 -14.47 -3.10 -14.55
C MET A 153 -14.11 -3.78 -13.23
N SER A 154 -13.15 -3.28 -12.45
CA SER A 154 -12.81 -3.82 -11.13
C SER A 154 -14.02 -3.90 -10.16
N PRO A 155 -14.89 -2.87 -10.05
CA PRO A 155 -16.09 -2.96 -9.21
C PRO A 155 -17.07 -4.06 -9.67
N VAL A 156 -17.21 -4.24 -10.99
CA VAL A 156 -18.05 -5.30 -11.58
C VAL A 156 -17.48 -6.67 -11.22
N PHE A 157 -16.16 -6.85 -11.31
CA PHE A 157 -15.50 -8.08 -10.90
C PHE A 157 -15.80 -8.42 -9.43
N PHE A 158 -15.57 -7.49 -8.50
CA PHE A 158 -15.79 -7.75 -7.07
C PHE A 158 -17.25 -7.99 -6.72
N THR A 159 -18.20 -7.32 -7.38
CA THR A 159 -19.64 -7.56 -7.16
C THR A 159 -20.04 -8.97 -7.61
N ILE A 160 -19.63 -9.39 -8.80
CA ILE A 160 -19.89 -10.74 -9.31
C ILE A 160 -19.21 -11.79 -8.44
N PHE A 161 -17.97 -11.54 -7.99
CA PHE A 161 -17.24 -12.43 -7.08
C PHE A 161 -17.97 -12.60 -5.75
N VAL A 162 -18.40 -11.52 -5.11
CA VAL A 162 -19.11 -11.56 -3.82
C VAL A 162 -20.46 -12.26 -3.96
N VAL A 163 -21.23 -11.95 -5.02
CA VAL A 163 -22.52 -12.61 -5.28
C VAL A 163 -22.32 -14.11 -5.55
N SER A 164 -21.35 -14.47 -6.40
CA SER A 164 -21.01 -15.87 -6.69
C SER A 164 -20.58 -16.61 -5.43
N CYS A 165 -19.74 -15.99 -4.59
CA CYS A 165 -19.30 -16.56 -3.32
C CYS A 165 -20.49 -16.84 -2.39
N ARG A 166 -21.42 -15.88 -2.26
CA ARG A 166 -22.64 -16.06 -1.47
C ARG A 166 -23.51 -17.22 -1.97
N VAL A 167 -23.64 -17.37 -3.28
CA VAL A 167 -24.47 -18.44 -3.89
C VAL A 167 -23.81 -19.82 -3.77
N ILE A 168 -22.50 -19.90 -4.05
CA ILE A 168 -21.77 -21.17 -4.15
C ILE A 168 -21.33 -21.72 -2.79
N VAL A 169 -20.82 -20.85 -1.91
CA VAL A 169 -20.37 -21.24 -0.57
C VAL A 169 -21.57 -21.34 0.39
N GLY A 170 -22.65 -20.62 0.07
CA GLY A 170 -23.92 -20.65 0.80
C GLY A 170 -24.01 -19.55 1.86
N GLY A 171 -25.23 -19.10 2.12
CA GLY A 171 -25.50 -17.96 3.01
C GLY A 171 -24.99 -18.15 4.44
N ARG A 172 -24.98 -19.39 4.98
CA ARG A 172 -24.52 -19.66 6.35
C ARG A 172 -23.01 -19.45 6.51
N VAL A 173 -22.20 -19.96 5.59
CA VAL A 173 -20.75 -19.76 5.60
C VAL A 173 -20.41 -18.31 5.27
N PHE A 174 -21.15 -17.68 4.35
CA PHE A 174 -20.99 -16.25 4.07
C PHE A 174 -21.31 -15.38 5.30
N CYS A 175 -22.33 -15.72 6.08
CA CYS A 175 -22.60 -15.08 7.37
C CYS A 175 -21.44 -15.29 8.36
N SER A 176 -20.85 -16.49 8.41
CA SER A 176 -19.67 -16.74 9.26
C SER A 176 -18.43 -15.93 8.84
N ILE A 177 -18.23 -15.72 7.53
CA ILE A 177 -17.20 -14.78 7.01
C ILE A 177 -17.49 -13.35 7.51
N LEU A 178 -18.77 -12.95 7.50
CA LEU A 178 -19.22 -11.63 7.99
C LEU A 178 -19.21 -11.49 9.51
N GLU A 179 -19.13 -12.59 10.27
CA GLU A 179 -18.93 -12.57 11.73
C GLU A 179 -17.49 -12.18 12.07
N HIS A 180 -16.50 -12.64 11.29
CA HIS A 180 -15.08 -12.29 11.42
C HIS A 180 -14.76 -10.92 10.79
N ARG A 181 -15.48 -9.87 11.18
CA ARG A 181 -15.40 -8.53 10.55
C ARG A 181 -13.98 -7.96 10.53
N ASP A 182 -13.22 -8.11 11.60
CA ASP A 182 -11.86 -7.56 11.68
C ASP A 182 -10.92 -8.22 10.65
N GLN A 183 -11.00 -9.54 10.48
CA GLN A 183 -10.21 -10.27 9.48
C GLN A 183 -10.68 -9.92 8.07
N LEU A 184 -11.99 -9.81 7.86
CA LEU A 184 -12.56 -9.39 6.58
C LEU A 184 -12.11 -7.97 6.19
N PHE A 185 -12.15 -7.00 7.10
CA PHE A 185 -11.66 -5.64 6.83
C PHE A 185 -10.18 -5.63 6.44
N ARG A 186 -9.35 -6.46 7.10
CA ARG A 186 -7.93 -6.60 6.77
C ARG A 186 -7.71 -7.28 5.42
N PHE A 187 -8.49 -8.31 5.12
CA PHE A 187 -8.47 -8.97 3.82
C PHE A 187 -8.87 -8.01 2.69
N VAL A 188 -9.95 -7.24 2.87
CA VAL A 188 -10.36 -6.18 1.93
C VAL A 188 -9.27 -5.11 1.82
N GLY A 189 -8.63 -4.73 2.93
CA GLY A 189 -7.48 -3.82 2.91
C GLY A 189 -6.31 -4.37 2.09
N PHE A 190 -6.03 -5.67 2.18
CA PHE A 190 -5.01 -6.35 1.38
C PHE A 190 -5.35 -6.38 -0.11
N LEU A 191 -6.59 -6.72 -0.47
CA LEU A 191 -7.07 -6.64 -1.87
C LEU A 191 -7.05 -5.21 -2.41
N SER A 192 -7.35 -4.23 -1.57
CA SER A 192 -7.28 -2.81 -1.92
C SER A 192 -5.84 -2.37 -2.19
N ALA A 193 -4.87 -2.82 -1.38
CA ALA A 193 -3.45 -2.58 -1.61
C ALA A 193 -2.97 -3.19 -2.93
N GLN A 194 -3.41 -4.40 -3.26
CA GLN A 194 -3.13 -5.05 -4.54
C GLN A 194 -3.73 -4.29 -5.73
N THR A 195 -4.97 -3.83 -5.60
CA THR A 195 -5.65 -3.03 -6.63
C THR A 195 -4.94 -1.69 -6.83
N LEU A 196 -4.49 -1.05 -5.75
CA LEU A 196 -3.72 0.20 -5.81
C LEU A 196 -2.43 0.03 -6.62
N MET A 197 -1.71 -1.08 -6.46
CA MET A 197 -0.52 -1.35 -7.28
C MET A 197 -0.84 -1.41 -8.77
N SER A 198 -1.96 -2.04 -9.13
CA SER A 198 -2.44 -2.13 -10.52
C SER A 198 -2.80 -0.76 -11.12
N VAL A 199 -2.94 0.28 -10.30
CA VAL A 199 -3.11 1.66 -10.74
C VAL A 199 -1.76 2.38 -10.79
N VAL A 200 -0.99 2.34 -9.71
CA VAL A 200 0.23 3.16 -9.56
C VAL A 200 1.30 2.83 -10.60
N TYR A 201 1.53 1.56 -10.91
CA TYR A 201 2.61 1.20 -11.85
C TYR A 201 2.29 1.51 -13.32
N PRO A 202 1.07 1.29 -13.85
CA PRO A 202 0.72 1.81 -15.17
C PRO A 202 0.86 3.34 -15.28
N PHE A 203 0.46 4.10 -14.26
CA PHE A 203 0.69 5.55 -14.23
C PHE A 203 2.19 5.89 -14.25
N TYR A 204 3.00 5.15 -13.49
CA TYR A 204 4.46 5.27 -13.55
C TYR A 204 5.00 4.98 -14.95
N GLN A 205 4.52 3.93 -15.62
CA GLN A 205 4.97 3.57 -16.97
C GLN A 205 4.65 4.67 -17.98
N VAL A 206 3.46 5.26 -17.91
CA VAL A 206 3.08 6.39 -18.77
C VAL A 206 3.99 7.60 -18.50
N LEU A 207 4.25 7.90 -17.22
CA LEU A 207 5.17 8.96 -16.83
C LEU A 207 6.59 8.68 -17.37
N PHE A 208 7.09 7.45 -17.22
CA PHE A 208 8.39 7.03 -17.71
C PHE A 208 8.49 7.20 -19.22
N ASN A 209 7.52 6.67 -19.98
CA ASN A 209 7.54 6.75 -21.44
C ASN A 209 7.50 8.19 -21.95
N LYS A 210 6.72 9.08 -21.32
CA LYS A 210 6.64 10.49 -21.73
C LYS A 210 7.91 11.27 -21.36
N VAL A 211 8.40 11.10 -20.13
CA VAL A 211 9.54 11.88 -19.62
C VAL A 211 10.86 11.39 -20.21
N ALA A 212 11.03 10.07 -20.39
CA ALA A 212 12.23 9.48 -20.99
C ALA A 212 12.38 9.78 -22.48
N ALA A 213 11.27 9.99 -23.21
CA ALA A 213 11.30 10.37 -24.61
C ALA A 213 11.67 11.85 -24.85
N GLU A 214 11.37 12.74 -23.88
CA GLU A 214 11.38 14.20 -24.13
C GLU A 214 12.34 15.01 -23.25
N THR A 215 12.94 14.47 -22.17
CA THR A 215 13.72 15.30 -21.21
C THR A 215 14.95 14.61 -20.57
N GLN A 216 15.85 15.42 -19.98
CA GLN A 216 17.04 14.98 -19.20
C GLN A 216 16.71 14.30 -17.85
N TYR A 217 15.44 14.10 -17.51
CA TYR A 217 15.00 13.59 -16.19
C TYR A 217 14.78 12.07 -16.13
N GLU A 218 15.21 11.30 -17.15
CA GLU A 218 15.06 9.85 -17.21
C GLU A 218 15.55 9.15 -15.92
N LEU A 219 16.74 9.51 -15.43
CA LEU A 219 17.30 8.94 -14.20
C LEU A 219 16.46 9.28 -12.95
N ALA A 220 15.90 10.49 -12.88
CA ALA A 220 15.10 10.93 -11.74
C ALA A 220 13.76 10.15 -11.67
N VAL A 221 13.10 9.94 -12.82
CA VAL A 221 11.90 9.11 -12.91
C VAL A 221 12.23 7.65 -12.63
N PHE A 222 13.39 7.15 -13.06
CA PHE A 222 13.80 5.81 -12.68
C PHE A 222 13.98 5.66 -11.16
N LEU A 223 14.64 6.62 -10.51
CA LEU A 223 14.84 6.63 -9.05
C LEU A 223 13.54 6.78 -8.23
N LEU A 224 12.42 7.16 -8.87
CA LEU A 224 11.10 7.12 -8.25
C LEU A 224 10.61 5.68 -8.02
N LEU A 225 11.02 4.71 -8.84
CA LEU A 225 10.56 3.33 -8.75
C LEU A 225 10.96 2.65 -7.42
N PRO A 226 12.20 2.79 -6.91
CA PRO A 226 12.55 2.38 -5.54
C PRO A 226 11.68 3.02 -4.45
N LEU A 227 11.28 4.30 -4.60
CA LEU A 227 10.41 4.97 -3.63
C LEU A 227 9.00 4.38 -3.65
N ILE A 228 8.43 4.16 -4.85
CA ILE A 228 7.15 3.48 -5.04
C ILE A 228 7.23 2.08 -4.41
N LYS A 229 8.29 1.32 -4.68
CA LYS A 229 8.52 -0.01 -4.10
C LYS A 229 8.47 0.03 -2.57
N ILE A 230 9.17 0.97 -1.93
CA ILE A 230 9.18 1.11 -0.47
C ILE A 230 7.79 1.45 0.08
N VAL A 231 7.08 2.37 -0.56
CA VAL A 231 5.72 2.76 -0.15
C VAL A 231 4.77 1.56 -0.26
N MET A 232 4.77 0.86 -1.39
CA MET A 232 3.91 -0.30 -1.63
C MET A 232 4.22 -1.45 -0.68
N LYS A 233 5.51 -1.73 -0.41
CA LYS A 233 5.93 -2.70 0.62
C LYS A 233 5.31 -2.41 1.98
N ASN A 234 5.31 -1.14 2.38
CA ASN A 234 4.75 -0.73 3.67
C ASN A 234 3.22 -0.83 3.71
N ILE A 235 2.53 -0.45 2.63
CA ILE A 235 1.08 -0.56 2.54
C ILE A 235 0.66 -2.03 2.64
N VAL A 236 1.25 -2.93 1.83
CA VAL A 236 0.93 -4.36 1.83
C VAL A 236 1.28 -5.00 3.18
N SER A 237 2.44 -4.67 3.75
CA SER A 237 2.85 -5.15 5.07
C SER A 237 1.87 -4.75 6.17
N PHE A 238 1.35 -3.51 6.13
CA PHE A 238 0.37 -3.04 7.11
C PHE A 238 -0.95 -3.81 7.03
N SER A 239 -1.43 -4.13 5.82
CA SER A 239 -2.63 -4.96 5.64
C SER A 239 -2.46 -6.39 6.17
N MET A 240 -1.22 -6.89 6.21
CA MET A 240 -0.86 -8.25 6.66
C MET A 240 -0.37 -8.33 8.10
N ALA A 241 -0.48 -7.26 8.90
CA ALA A 241 0.07 -7.20 10.27
C ALA A 241 -0.45 -8.30 11.23
N HIS A 242 -1.57 -8.96 10.90
CA HIS A 242 -2.14 -10.05 11.71
C HIS A 242 -1.55 -11.43 11.38
N MET A 243 -0.99 -11.58 10.18
CA MET A 243 -0.35 -12.80 9.69
C MET A 243 1.15 -12.53 9.53
N GLU A 244 1.81 -12.20 10.64
CA GLU A 244 3.21 -11.73 10.66
C GLU A 244 4.18 -12.70 9.92
N ASP A 245 4.00 -14.02 10.05
CA ASP A 245 4.81 -15.05 9.36
C ASP A 245 4.62 -15.08 7.83
N MET A 246 3.51 -14.54 7.32
CA MET A 246 3.17 -14.53 5.89
C MET A 246 3.65 -13.28 5.16
N ILE A 247 4.12 -12.27 5.91
CA ILE A 247 4.59 -11.00 5.36
C ILE A 247 5.68 -11.19 4.29
N PRO A 248 6.71 -12.05 4.45
CA PRO A 248 7.75 -12.23 3.44
C PRO A 248 7.18 -12.67 2.09
N GLU A 249 6.41 -13.76 2.07
CA GLU A 249 5.78 -14.26 0.85
C GLU A 249 4.81 -13.23 0.27
N SER A 250 3.92 -12.69 1.09
CA SER A 250 2.83 -11.85 0.59
C SER A 250 3.32 -10.50 0.08
N VAL A 251 4.33 -9.88 0.71
CA VAL A 251 4.89 -8.61 0.23
C VAL A 251 5.81 -8.82 -0.96
N ILE A 252 6.61 -9.88 -0.99
CA ILE A 252 7.63 -10.06 -2.04
C ILE A 252 7.02 -10.57 -3.34
N PHE A 253 6.15 -11.58 -3.30
CA PHE A 253 5.46 -12.07 -4.50
C PHE A 253 4.39 -11.11 -5.03
N THR A 254 4.09 -10.03 -4.32
CA THR A 254 3.27 -8.93 -4.84
C THR A 254 4.15 -7.80 -5.32
N VAL A 255 4.77 -7.06 -4.39
CA VAL A 255 5.49 -5.83 -4.67
C VAL A 255 6.75 -6.06 -5.49
N ASP A 256 7.58 -7.05 -5.14
CA ASP A 256 8.87 -7.24 -5.81
C ASP A 256 8.70 -7.93 -7.15
N PHE A 257 7.76 -8.88 -7.26
CA PHE A 257 7.39 -9.48 -8.54
C PHE A 257 6.90 -8.41 -9.52
N PHE A 258 5.89 -7.63 -9.13
CA PHE A 258 5.30 -6.62 -9.99
C PHE A 258 6.30 -5.52 -10.34
N ASN A 259 7.04 -5.01 -9.35
CA ASN A 259 8.11 -4.04 -9.57
C ASN A 259 9.19 -4.57 -10.52
N GLY A 260 9.58 -5.84 -10.39
CA GLY A 260 10.59 -6.48 -11.25
C GLY A 260 10.19 -6.46 -12.73
N ILE A 261 8.91 -6.67 -13.04
CA ILE A 261 8.43 -6.60 -14.43
C ILE A 261 8.57 -5.16 -14.98
N TYR A 262 8.23 -4.15 -14.20
CA TYR A 262 8.39 -2.75 -14.62
C TYR A 262 9.85 -2.31 -14.73
N VAL A 263 10.74 -2.78 -13.84
CA VAL A 263 12.18 -2.58 -14.00
C VAL A 263 12.65 -3.17 -15.34
N ALA A 264 12.28 -4.42 -15.64
CA ALA A 264 12.64 -5.06 -16.91
C ALA A 264 12.08 -4.30 -18.13
N THR A 265 10.86 -3.76 -18.02
CA THR A 265 10.26 -2.92 -19.07
C THR A 265 11.05 -1.63 -19.28
N CYS A 266 11.36 -0.91 -18.21
CA CYS A 266 12.16 0.31 -18.27
C CYS A 266 13.52 0.05 -18.94
N MET A 267 14.19 -1.03 -18.54
CA MET A 267 15.47 -1.44 -19.12
C MET A 267 15.41 -1.77 -20.61
N GLN A 268 14.30 -2.36 -21.08
CA GLN A 268 14.09 -2.60 -22.51
C GLN A 268 13.85 -1.28 -23.28
N SER A 269 13.11 -0.34 -22.68
CA SER A 269 12.74 0.93 -23.33
C SER A 269 13.86 1.98 -23.32
N THR A 270 14.74 1.95 -22.32
CA THR A 270 15.86 2.89 -22.17
C THR A 270 16.93 2.65 -23.24
N SER A 271 17.42 3.73 -23.86
CA SER A 271 18.56 3.69 -24.80
C SER A 271 19.89 4.05 -24.13
N SER A 272 19.87 4.53 -22.88
CA SER A 272 21.05 4.98 -22.13
C SER A 272 21.72 3.84 -21.36
N THR A 273 22.92 3.45 -21.80
CA THR A 273 23.80 2.52 -21.09
C THR A 273 24.16 2.99 -19.67
N ILE A 274 24.22 4.31 -19.46
CA ILE A 274 24.54 4.91 -18.16
C ILE A 274 23.42 4.64 -17.15
N THR A 275 22.16 4.81 -17.57
CA THR A 275 21.01 4.52 -16.71
C THR A 275 21.03 3.05 -16.32
N ILE A 276 21.21 2.13 -17.28
CA ILE A 276 21.32 0.68 -17.00
C ILE A 276 22.48 0.35 -16.04
N ALA A 277 23.67 0.91 -16.28
CA ALA A 277 24.84 0.67 -15.43
C ALA A 277 24.66 1.22 -14.01
N THR A 278 24.01 2.38 -13.86
CA THR A 278 23.70 2.94 -12.53
C THR A 278 22.66 2.12 -11.78
N MET A 279 21.67 1.54 -12.47
CA MET A 279 20.73 0.58 -11.87
C MET A 279 21.44 -0.62 -11.28
N MET A 280 22.30 -1.26 -12.09
CA MET A 280 23.10 -2.42 -11.68
C MET A 280 23.97 -2.08 -10.48
N ALA A 281 24.61 -0.91 -10.47
CA ALA A 281 25.43 -0.46 -9.35
C ALA A 281 24.61 -0.27 -8.07
N ILE A 282 23.41 0.30 -8.18
CA ILE A 282 22.51 0.52 -7.04
C ILE A 282 22.04 -0.83 -6.47
N ASP A 283 21.64 -1.78 -7.31
CA ASP A 283 21.13 -3.07 -6.85
C ASP A 283 22.25 -3.91 -6.23
N LEU A 284 23.44 -3.96 -6.86
CA LEU A 284 24.62 -4.60 -6.26
C LEU A 284 24.99 -3.97 -4.91
N ALA A 285 24.91 -2.65 -4.78
CA ALA A 285 25.15 -1.96 -3.52
C ALA A 285 24.11 -2.34 -2.46
N LYS A 286 22.82 -2.42 -2.81
CA LYS A 286 21.75 -2.85 -1.89
C LYS A 286 21.97 -4.28 -1.41
N THR A 287 22.24 -5.23 -2.31
CA THR A 287 22.47 -6.63 -1.95
C THR A 287 23.70 -6.77 -1.07
N THR A 288 24.80 -6.07 -1.40
CA THR A 288 26.03 -6.09 -0.60
C THR A 288 25.82 -5.51 0.80
N LEU A 289 25.10 -4.39 0.92
CA LEU A 289 24.79 -3.76 2.20
C LEU A 289 23.88 -4.64 3.06
N ALA A 290 22.83 -5.23 2.47
CA ALA A 290 21.92 -6.14 3.15
C ALA A 290 22.64 -7.39 3.65
N LEU A 291 23.51 -7.97 2.82
CA LEU A 291 24.31 -9.13 3.20
C LEU A 291 25.30 -8.79 4.32
N ARG A 292 25.95 -7.62 4.26
CA ARG A 292 26.89 -7.18 5.30
C ARG A 292 26.18 -6.97 6.64
N ASP A 293 25.00 -6.33 6.64
CA ASP A 293 24.20 -6.16 7.86
C ASP A 293 23.77 -7.52 8.43
N LEU A 294 23.26 -8.42 7.58
CA LEU A 294 22.85 -9.76 7.98
C LEU A 294 24.02 -10.59 8.54
N HIS A 295 25.19 -10.52 7.91
CA HIS A 295 26.38 -11.23 8.37
C HIS A 295 26.84 -10.73 9.74
N HIS A 296 26.90 -9.41 9.94
CA HIS A 296 27.29 -8.84 11.23
C HIS A 296 26.33 -9.24 12.34
N ARG A 297 25.01 -9.18 12.09
CA ARG A 297 23.99 -9.63 13.06
C ARG A 297 24.11 -11.12 13.36
N THR A 298 24.25 -11.95 12.32
CA THR A 298 24.37 -13.40 12.46
C THR A 298 25.59 -13.80 13.29
N ASN A 299 26.77 -13.21 13.03
CA ASN A 299 27.96 -13.53 13.81
C ASN A 299 27.80 -13.14 15.28
N SER A 300 27.24 -11.96 15.57
CA SER A 300 27.03 -11.49 16.94
C SER A 300 26.05 -12.36 17.73
N ILE A 301 25.05 -12.93 17.04
CA ILE A 301 24.02 -13.78 17.65
C ILE A 301 24.49 -15.22 17.75
N MET A 302 25.22 -15.73 16.76
CA MET A 302 25.79 -17.07 16.78
C MET A 302 26.71 -17.30 17.98
N THR A 303 27.54 -16.31 18.36
CA THR A 303 28.40 -16.43 19.55
C THR A 303 27.58 -16.54 20.83
N ARG A 304 26.55 -15.69 20.99
CA ARG A 304 25.65 -15.72 22.15
C ARG A 304 24.81 -17.00 22.19
N LEU A 305 24.34 -17.48 21.05
CA LEU A 305 23.59 -18.73 20.93
C LEU A 305 24.45 -19.94 21.29
N HIS A 306 25.71 -19.95 20.85
CA HIS A 306 26.67 -20.98 21.20
C HIS A 306 26.97 -21.00 22.72
N GLU A 307 27.09 -19.84 23.36
CA GLU A 307 27.25 -19.72 24.83
C GLU A 307 26.05 -20.30 25.59
N VAL A 308 24.83 -20.08 25.11
CA VAL A 308 23.59 -20.59 25.74
C VAL A 308 23.39 -22.10 25.49
N VAL A 309 23.71 -22.59 24.29
CA VAL A 309 23.51 -24.00 23.90
C VAL A 309 24.63 -24.91 24.41
N GLY A 310 25.88 -24.43 24.54
CA GLY A 310 27.03 -25.17 25.08
C GLY A 310 27.82 -25.99 24.04
N VAL A 311 28.98 -26.50 24.48
CA VAL A 311 30.13 -26.99 23.68
C VAL A 311 29.84 -28.13 22.68
N ASN A 312 28.75 -28.88 22.83
CA ASN A 312 28.43 -30.01 21.94
C ASN A 312 27.96 -29.60 20.51
N SER A 313 27.92 -28.29 20.20
CA SER A 313 27.41 -27.74 18.95
C SER A 313 28.46 -26.94 18.13
N ALA A 314 29.76 -27.12 18.40
CA ALA A 314 30.82 -26.42 17.67
C ALA A 314 30.81 -26.78 16.17
N GLY A 315 30.22 -25.92 15.34
CA GLY A 315 30.04 -26.10 13.89
C GLY A 315 28.61 -26.36 13.41
N ALA A 316 27.63 -26.44 14.33
CA ALA A 316 26.22 -26.58 13.96
C ALA A 316 25.66 -25.29 13.33
N SER A 317 24.85 -25.42 12.28
CA SER A 317 24.16 -24.30 11.62
C SER A 317 23.28 -23.50 12.59
N LEU A 318 23.01 -22.22 12.27
CA LEU A 318 22.13 -21.35 13.05
C LEU A 318 20.77 -22.03 13.35
N LEU A 319 20.21 -22.69 12.33
CA LEU A 319 18.95 -23.42 12.38
C LEU A 319 18.99 -24.58 13.39
N ALA A 320 20.05 -25.39 13.35
CA ALA A 320 20.21 -26.53 14.26
C ALA A 320 20.40 -26.08 15.72
N GLN A 321 21.14 -24.99 15.95
CA GLN A 321 21.32 -24.43 17.30
C GLN A 321 20.02 -23.85 17.86
N ALA A 322 19.23 -23.16 17.03
CA ALA A 322 17.92 -22.66 17.41
C ALA A 322 16.96 -23.81 17.79
N CYS A 323 16.93 -24.88 16.98
CA CYS A 323 16.14 -26.08 17.29
C CYS A 323 16.60 -26.75 18.58
N SER A 324 17.91 -26.87 18.82
CA SER A 324 18.46 -27.42 20.06
C SER A 324 18.06 -26.63 21.31
N LEU A 325 18.01 -25.29 21.19
CA LEU A 325 17.52 -24.42 22.25
C LEU A 325 16.03 -24.69 22.55
N CYS A 326 15.20 -24.84 21.52
CA CYS A 326 13.79 -25.20 21.67
C CYS A 326 13.60 -26.60 22.28
N CYS A 327 14.46 -27.57 21.95
CA CYS A 327 14.42 -28.92 22.52
C CYS A 327 14.77 -28.97 24.03
N CYS A 328 15.34 -27.90 24.59
CA CYS A 328 15.75 -27.82 25.98
C CYS A 328 14.79 -26.92 26.79
N PRO A 329 13.77 -27.47 27.49
CA PRO A 329 12.74 -26.68 28.16
C PRO A 329 13.31 -25.72 29.22
N ASN A 330 14.35 -26.14 29.94
CA ASN A 330 15.05 -25.31 30.93
C ASN A 330 15.77 -24.09 30.31
N LYS A 331 16.21 -24.20 29.06
CA LYS A 331 16.88 -23.09 28.33
C LYS A 331 15.86 -22.18 27.68
N PHE A 332 14.79 -22.76 27.16
CA PHE A 332 13.65 -22.04 26.59
C PHE A 332 12.91 -21.20 27.63
N GLN A 333 12.72 -21.71 28.85
CA GLN A 333 12.05 -20.97 29.94
C GLN A 333 12.78 -19.68 30.35
N LYS A 334 14.09 -19.61 30.11
CA LYS A 334 14.94 -18.42 30.37
C LYS A 334 14.86 -17.35 29.27
N GLN A 335 14.19 -17.62 28.16
CA GLN A 335 14.03 -16.66 27.06
C GLN A 335 12.83 -15.73 27.28
N GLU A 336 12.83 -14.57 26.63
CA GLU A 336 11.67 -13.65 26.60
C GLU A 336 10.53 -14.23 25.73
N ARG A 337 9.63 -15.01 26.36
CA ARG A 337 8.55 -15.73 25.65
C ARG A 337 7.37 -14.86 25.21
N MET A 338 7.16 -13.69 25.82
CA MET A 338 6.02 -12.81 25.51
C MET A 338 5.99 -12.30 24.07
N GLN A 339 7.14 -12.29 23.40
CA GLN A 339 7.28 -11.79 22.02
C GLN A 339 7.56 -12.91 21.00
N ILE A 340 7.59 -14.18 21.45
CA ILE A 340 7.88 -15.34 20.60
C ILE A 340 6.57 -16.03 20.21
N ARG A 341 6.38 -16.24 18.91
CA ARG A 341 5.21 -16.94 18.38
C ARG A 341 5.50 -18.44 18.30
N LEU A 342 4.67 -19.26 18.94
CA LEU A 342 4.79 -20.72 18.90
C LEU A 342 4.23 -21.29 17.58
N HIS A 343 2.94 -21.08 17.34
CA HIS A 343 2.21 -21.60 16.18
C HIS A 343 2.28 -20.67 14.97
N SER A 344 2.49 -21.24 13.78
CA SER A 344 2.51 -20.48 12.53
C SER A 344 1.11 -20.05 12.11
N CYS A 345 1.04 -19.05 11.23
CA CYS A 345 -0.18 -18.63 10.57
C CYS A 345 -0.79 -19.73 9.68
N LEU A 346 0.04 -20.64 9.15
CA LEU A 346 -0.38 -21.77 8.33
C LEU A 346 0.03 -23.06 9.03
N PRO A 347 -0.83 -24.09 9.10
CA PRO A 347 -0.44 -25.35 9.71
C PRO A 347 0.62 -26.07 8.86
N HIS A 348 1.76 -26.40 9.46
CA HIS A 348 2.84 -27.12 8.80
C HIS A 348 2.73 -28.62 9.06
N ARG A 349 3.10 -29.44 8.06
CA ARG A 349 3.20 -30.89 8.25
C ARG A 349 4.47 -31.22 9.02
N LEU A 350 4.35 -31.25 10.35
CA LEU A 350 5.41 -31.63 11.28
C LEU A 350 5.41 -33.13 11.59
N SER A 351 6.60 -33.68 11.84
CA SER A 351 6.75 -35.00 12.48
C SER A 351 6.10 -35.05 13.87
N LEU A 352 5.74 -36.25 14.32
CA LEU A 352 5.15 -36.49 15.64
C LEU A 352 6.04 -35.98 16.79
N ALA A 353 7.36 -36.05 16.64
CA ALA A 353 8.30 -35.54 17.64
C ALA A 353 8.25 -34.00 17.74
N SER A 354 8.27 -33.29 16.62
CA SER A 354 8.19 -31.82 16.58
C SER A 354 6.84 -31.30 17.07
N ARG A 355 5.73 -32.02 16.80
CA ARG A 355 4.41 -31.69 17.36
C ARG A 355 4.38 -31.82 18.87
N ARG A 356 4.84 -32.96 19.41
CA ARG A 356 4.95 -33.15 20.86
C ARG A 356 5.83 -32.10 21.53
N LEU A 357 6.91 -31.70 20.87
CA LEU A 357 7.76 -30.61 21.36
C LEU A 357 6.99 -29.30 21.42
N LEU A 358 6.25 -28.95 20.37
CA LEU A 358 5.45 -27.72 20.32
C LEU A 358 4.36 -27.71 21.41
N ASP A 359 3.65 -28.83 21.57
CA ASP A 359 2.65 -29.01 22.63
C ASP A 359 3.30 -28.86 24.03
N SER A 360 4.47 -29.47 24.23
CA SER A 360 5.23 -29.36 25.49
C SER A 360 5.70 -27.93 25.77
N LEU A 361 6.02 -27.14 24.74
CA LEU A 361 6.43 -25.75 24.88
C LEU A 361 5.26 -24.82 25.21
N GLU A 362 4.05 -25.16 24.74
CA GLU A 362 2.80 -24.45 25.04
C GLU A 362 2.36 -24.66 26.50
N GLU A 363 2.59 -25.85 27.05
CA GLU A 363 2.28 -26.18 28.46
C GLU A 363 3.19 -25.50 29.49
N LEU A 364 4.31 -24.90 29.08
CA LEU A 364 5.25 -24.27 30.01
C LEU A 364 4.68 -22.97 30.62
N PRO A 365 4.62 -22.84 31.96
CA PRO A 365 4.02 -21.67 32.62
C PRO A 365 4.76 -20.39 32.21
N ILE A 366 4.04 -19.37 31.72
CA ILE A 366 4.61 -18.04 31.50
C ILE A 366 4.99 -17.49 32.88
N ASN A 367 6.26 -17.19 33.11
CA ASN A 367 6.72 -16.65 34.40
C ASN A 367 6.15 -15.23 34.59
N SER A 368 4.91 -15.11 35.03
CA SER A 368 4.37 -13.88 35.60
C SER A 368 4.78 -13.83 37.07
N TYR A 369 5.68 -12.90 37.42
CA TYR A 369 5.90 -12.54 38.82
C TYR A 369 4.55 -12.18 39.47
N PRO A 370 4.27 -12.58 40.72
CA PRO A 370 2.98 -12.36 41.35
C PRO A 370 2.81 -10.88 41.69
N ALA A 371 2.00 -10.17 40.89
CA ALA A 371 1.35 -8.96 41.37
C ALA A 371 0.27 -9.37 42.38
N ARG A 372 0.27 -8.71 43.54
CA ARG A 372 -0.65 -8.94 44.68
C ARG A 372 -2.09 -9.22 44.24
N SER A 373 -2.65 -10.25 44.86
CA SER A 373 -4.04 -10.66 44.84
C SER A 373 -5.04 -9.50 44.90
N VAL A 374 -5.84 -9.36 43.83
CA VAL A 374 -7.22 -8.89 43.94
C VAL A 374 -8.09 -9.90 43.20
N SER A 375 -9.08 -10.38 43.93
CA SER A 375 -10.06 -11.40 43.55
C SER A 375 -10.69 -11.19 42.18
N SER A 376 -10.70 -12.28 41.40
CA SER A 376 -11.83 -12.76 40.59
C SER A 376 -12.89 -11.71 40.26
N GLN A 377 -12.79 -11.12 39.07
CA GLN A 377 -13.93 -10.96 38.18
C GLN A 377 -13.44 -10.67 36.75
N SER A 378 -13.91 -11.52 35.85
CA SER A 378 -13.97 -11.38 34.39
C SER A 378 -13.75 -9.94 33.90
N THR A 379 -12.70 -9.72 33.11
CA THR A 379 -12.53 -8.47 32.37
C THR A 379 -12.00 -8.68 30.95
N PRO A 380 -12.34 -7.72 30.06
CA PRO A 380 -12.28 -7.86 28.62
C PRO A 380 -10.96 -7.30 28.04
N SER A 381 -10.78 -7.61 26.75
CA SER A 381 -9.82 -7.03 25.83
C SER A 381 -9.58 -5.53 26.04
N CYS A 382 -8.33 -5.12 26.28
CA CYS A 382 -7.93 -3.73 26.15
C CYS A 382 -6.43 -3.62 25.80
N THR A 383 -6.12 -3.54 24.51
CA THR A 383 -4.92 -2.87 24.02
C THR A 383 -5.23 -1.40 23.81
N ARG A 384 -4.63 -0.52 24.60
CA ARG A 384 -4.43 0.90 24.27
C ARG A 384 -2.95 1.20 24.30
N PHE A 385 -2.38 1.60 23.16
CA PHE A 385 -1.47 2.74 23.14
C PHE A 385 -1.47 3.46 21.79
N CYS A 386 -1.81 4.75 21.88
CA CYS A 386 -1.55 5.92 21.03
C CYS A 386 -1.54 5.79 19.50
N GLY A 387 -2.71 6.06 18.91
CA GLY A 387 -2.81 6.69 17.60
C GLY A 387 -2.66 8.21 17.71
N MET A 388 -1.82 8.80 16.85
CA MET A 388 -1.82 10.24 16.57
C MET A 388 -3.08 10.62 15.78
N PRO A 389 -3.72 11.77 16.05
CA PRO A 389 -5.04 12.07 15.51
C PRO A 389 -4.96 12.74 14.13
N THR A 390 -5.79 12.26 13.21
CA THR A 390 -6.19 12.99 12.01
C THR A 390 -7.68 13.33 12.09
N THR A 391 -7.98 14.59 11.76
CA THR A 391 -9.28 15.18 11.35
C THR A 391 -10.35 15.60 12.39
N LEU A 392 -10.49 16.93 12.49
CA LEU A 392 -11.71 17.76 12.63
C LEU A 392 -12.94 17.12 11.92
N MET A 393 -14.23 17.22 12.28
CA MET A 393 -15.10 17.96 13.24
C MET A 393 -16.56 17.41 12.99
N PRO A 394 -17.67 17.94 13.56
CA PRO A 394 -18.12 17.87 14.96
C PRO A 394 -19.59 17.37 15.12
N ARG A 395 -19.98 16.92 16.32
CA ARG A 395 -21.38 17.05 16.81
C ARG A 395 -21.40 17.12 18.34
N CYS A 396 -21.88 18.26 18.84
CA CYS A 396 -22.17 18.59 20.24
C CYS A 396 -23.34 17.71 20.77
N LEU A 397 -23.72 17.57 22.06
CA LEU A 397 -23.53 18.35 23.29
C LEU A 397 -24.15 17.52 24.47
N ASN A 398 -23.54 17.56 25.67
CA ASN A 398 -24.16 17.53 27.02
C ASN A 398 -22.99 17.51 28.04
N ARG A 399 -22.62 18.57 28.77
CA ARG A 399 -23.27 19.48 29.76
C ARG A 399 -23.56 18.81 31.12
N TYR A 400 -22.69 19.08 32.10
CA TYR A 400 -22.92 19.55 33.51
C TYR A 400 -21.51 19.76 34.12
N GLY A 401 -21.09 20.98 34.47
CA GLY A 401 -21.11 21.57 35.83
C GLY A 401 -19.98 20.98 36.71
N ALA A 402 -19.08 21.69 37.39
CA ALA A 402 -19.00 23.08 37.82
C ALA A 402 -17.60 23.40 38.39
N SER A 403 -17.37 24.71 38.59
CA SER A 403 -16.51 25.37 39.58
C SER A 403 -14.99 25.53 39.35
N ILE A 404 -14.59 26.78 39.57
CA ILE A 404 -13.28 27.42 39.49
C ILE A 404 -12.84 27.70 40.93
N GLN A 405 -11.55 27.57 41.28
CA GLN A 405 -10.71 28.57 42.02
C GLN A 405 -9.36 28.00 42.56
N PRO A 406 -8.35 28.83 42.93
CA PRO A 406 -6.98 28.72 42.40
C PRO A 406 -5.84 28.66 43.45
N ALA A 407 -4.59 28.72 42.93
CA ALA A 407 -3.29 28.93 43.61
C ALA A 407 -2.70 27.71 44.35
N LEU A 408 -1.40 27.53 44.56
CA LEU A 408 -0.28 28.45 44.72
C LEU A 408 1.04 27.69 44.42
N ARG A 409 2.05 28.42 43.95
CA ARG A 409 3.42 27.97 43.66
C ARG A 409 4.22 27.90 44.96
N LEU A 410 5.01 26.85 45.19
CA LEU A 410 6.24 26.94 46.01
C LEU A 410 7.27 25.86 45.59
N GLU A 411 8.53 26.30 45.57
CA GLU A 411 9.74 25.64 45.08
C GLU A 411 10.48 24.86 46.22
N PRO A 412 11.64 24.21 45.96
CA PRO A 412 12.08 22.96 46.59
C PRO A 412 13.06 23.12 47.77
N ALA A 413 13.29 22.04 48.51
CA ALA A 413 14.41 21.91 49.45
C ALA A 413 15.32 20.72 49.08
N LEU A 414 16.62 21.00 49.07
CA LEU A 414 17.80 20.16 48.77
C LEU A 414 18.13 19.19 49.96
N PRO A 415 19.19 18.35 49.91
CA PRO A 415 19.13 16.95 50.33
C PRO A 415 19.97 16.64 51.58
N GLU A 416 19.65 15.55 52.28
CA GLU A 416 20.59 14.96 53.24
C GLU A 416 21.31 13.74 52.63
N LYS A 417 22.64 13.84 52.64
CA LYS A 417 23.61 12.77 52.35
C LYS A 417 23.57 11.71 53.45
N PHE A 418 23.69 10.45 53.06
CA PHE A 418 24.45 9.47 53.84
C PHE A 418 25.38 8.67 52.93
N SER A 419 26.65 8.60 53.33
CA SER A 419 27.78 8.03 52.60
C SER A 419 27.84 6.49 52.66
N GLU A 420 28.30 5.94 51.54
CA GLU A 420 29.17 4.76 51.30
C GLU A 420 29.27 3.63 52.34
N LEU A 421 28.86 2.43 51.89
CA LEU A 421 29.62 1.19 52.07
C LEU A 421 29.62 0.38 50.75
N GLU A 422 30.82 0.07 50.26
CA GLU A 422 31.16 -0.79 49.11
C GLU A 422 31.12 -2.29 49.51
N PRO A 423 31.25 -3.27 48.58
CA PRO A 423 30.19 -4.21 48.22
C PRO A 423 30.42 -5.64 48.73
N VAL A 424 29.35 -6.41 48.91
CA VAL A 424 29.41 -7.87 49.03
C VAL A 424 28.67 -8.50 47.86
N VAL A 425 29.46 -9.16 47.01
CA VAL A 425 29.02 -10.02 45.91
C VAL A 425 28.18 -11.17 46.48
N SER A 426 26.90 -11.24 46.08
CA SER A 426 26.24 -12.52 45.82
C SER A 426 25.04 -12.35 44.88
N SER A 427 25.33 -12.57 43.60
CA SER A 427 24.63 -13.47 42.68
C SER A 427 23.09 -13.40 42.50
N GLN A 428 22.72 -13.23 41.22
CA GLN A 428 21.48 -13.65 40.53
C GLN A 428 20.27 -12.70 40.54
N LEU A 429 20.35 -11.66 39.70
CA LEU A 429 19.18 -11.18 38.96
C LEU A 429 19.09 -12.01 37.66
N PRO A 430 17.96 -12.67 37.32
CA PRO A 430 17.88 -13.48 36.11
C PRO A 430 17.91 -12.59 34.86
N GLN A 431 19.07 -12.54 34.19
CA GLN A 431 19.21 -12.02 32.84
C GLN A 431 18.30 -12.84 31.92
N HIS A 432 17.18 -12.26 31.52
CA HIS A 432 16.36 -12.81 30.44
C HIS A 432 17.18 -12.74 29.15
N CYS A 433 17.23 -13.85 28.43
CA CYS A 433 18.10 -14.00 27.28
C CYS A 433 17.23 -13.88 26.02
N ASP A 434 17.41 -12.83 25.21
CA ASP A 434 16.58 -12.57 24.01
C ASP A 434 17.11 -13.28 22.75
N VAL A 435 18.05 -14.21 22.94
CA VAL A 435 18.86 -14.81 21.86
C VAL A 435 18.00 -15.62 20.88
N LEU A 436 17.00 -16.35 21.36
CA LEU A 436 16.09 -17.09 20.48
C LEU A 436 15.26 -16.14 19.60
N ARG A 437 14.76 -15.04 20.17
CA ARG A 437 13.99 -14.04 19.43
C ARG A 437 14.84 -13.39 18.35
N GLU A 438 16.03 -12.92 18.70
CA GLU A 438 16.98 -12.32 17.75
C GLU A 438 17.33 -13.32 16.62
N THR A 439 17.43 -14.62 16.93
CA THR A 439 17.66 -15.67 15.93
C THR A 439 16.47 -15.83 14.98
N LEU A 440 15.24 -15.84 15.49
CA LEU A 440 14.01 -15.88 14.69
C LEU A 440 13.88 -14.65 13.78
N GLU A 441 14.28 -13.47 14.25
CA GLU A 441 14.31 -12.24 13.44
C GLU A 441 15.36 -12.31 12.30
N ILE A 442 16.52 -12.93 12.53
CA ILE A 442 17.49 -13.22 11.45
C ILE A 442 16.88 -14.13 10.40
N LEU A 443 16.20 -15.21 10.82
CA LEU A 443 15.57 -16.16 9.89
C LEU A 443 14.49 -15.47 9.05
N PHE A 444 13.66 -14.64 9.67
CA PHE A 444 12.68 -13.81 8.95
C PHE A 444 13.33 -12.87 7.93
N THR A 445 14.38 -12.17 8.33
CA THR A 445 15.11 -11.24 7.46
C THR A 445 15.77 -12.00 6.30
N SER A 446 16.34 -13.17 6.58
CA SER A 446 16.95 -14.01 5.56
C SER A 446 15.90 -14.51 4.56
N GLU A 447 14.71 -14.92 5.01
CA GLU A 447 13.61 -15.31 4.13
C GLU A 447 13.23 -14.18 3.18
N CYS A 448 13.09 -12.96 3.70
CA CYS A 448 12.80 -11.78 2.88
C CYS A 448 13.87 -11.52 1.82
N LEU A 449 15.15 -11.64 2.18
CA LEU A 449 16.25 -11.38 1.24
C LEU A 449 16.35 -12.47 0.18
N VAL A 450 16.24 -13.74 0.57
CA VAL A 450 16.30 -14.89 -0.35
C VAL A 450 15.18 -14.81 -1.40
N LEU A 451 13.94 -14.51 -0.98
CA LEU A 451 12.82 -14.36 -1.91
C LEU A 451 12.99 -13.14 -2.83
N THR A 452 13.53 -12.03 -2.32
CA THR A 452 13.78 -10.81 -3.11
C THR A 452 14.81 -11.07 -4.20
N GLU A 453 15.96 -11.67 -3.85
CA GLU A 453 17.03 -11.99 -4.81
C GLU A 453 16.61 -13.08 -5.82
N TYR A 454 15.78 -14.04 -5.38
CA TYR A 454 15.18 -15.01 -6.29
C TYR A 454 14.30 -14.33 -7.33
N LEU A 455 13.37 -13.47 -6.93
CA LEU A 455 12.52 -12.77 -7.90
C LEU A 455 13.30 -11.79 -8.80
N ALA A 456 14.29 -11.09 -8.24
CA ALA A 456 15.14 -10.16 -9.00
C ALA A 456 15.93 -10.86 -10.11
N SER A 457 16.41 -12.09 -9.86
CA SER A 457 17.10 -12.89 -10.88
C SER A 457 16.15 -13.53 -11.88
N VAL A 458 14.98 -13.99 -11.43
CA VAL A 458 14.10 -14.85 -12.20
C VAL A 458 13.12 -14.07 -13.09
N VAL A 459 12.59 -12.94 -12.62
CA VAL A 459 11.62 -12.12 -13.38
C VAL A 459 12.20 -11.58 -14.70
N PRO A 460 13.41 -11.00 -14.75
CA PRO A 460 13.99 -10.51 -16.00
C PRO A 460 14.26 -11.61 -17.02
N ILE A 461 14.65 -12.82 -16.57
CA ILE A 461 14.83 -13.98 -17.46
C ILE A 461 13.50 -14.32 -18.14
N PHE A 462 12.41 -14.35 -17.37
CA PHE A 462 11.08 -14.61 -17.93
C PHE A 462 10.61 -13.51 -18.86
N TYR A 463 10.76 -12.25 -18.46
CA TYR A 463 10.36 -11.12 -19.30
C TYR A 463 11.12 -11.11 -20.62
N GLY A 464 12.44 -11.26 -20.59
CA GLY A 464 13.25 -11.31 -21.81
C GLY A 464 12.94 -12.51 -22.70
N SER A 465 12.74 -13.69 -22.12
CA SER A 465 12.36 -14.90 -22.86
C SER A 465 10.95 -14.77 -23.47
N PHE A 466 10.01 -14.20 -22.72
CA PHE A 466 8.67 -13.90 -23.18
C PHE A 466 8.68 -12.95 -24.38
N MET A 467 9.48 -11.89 -24.33
CA MET A 467 9.65 -10.96 -25.45
C MET A 467 10.17 -11.65 -26.72
N LEU A 468 11.15 -12.56 -26.60
CA LEU A 468 11.66 -13.31 -27.75
C LEU A 468 10.59 -14.20 -28.38
N VAL A 469 9.76 -14.86 -27.57
CA VAL A 469 8.67 -15.72 -28.06
C VAL A 469 7.55 -14.87 -28.68
N MET A 470 7.17 -13.78 -28.02
CA MET A 470 6.07 -12.92 -28.41
C MET A 470 6.21 -12.32 -29.80
N VAL A 471 7.43 -11.90 -30.19
CA VAL A 471 7.70 -11.28 -31.50
C VAL A 471 7.39 -12.22 -32.67
N HIS A 472 7.35 -13.54 -32.45
CA HIS A 472 6.97 -14.52 -33.47
C HIS A 472 5.46 -14.80 -33.54
N LEU A 473 4.67 -14.29 -32.60
CA LEU A 473 3.23 -14.53 -32.51
C LEU A 473 2.43 -13.44 -33.25
N PRO A 474 1.30 -13.77 -33.89
CA PRO A 474 0.48 -12.80 -34.61
C PRO A 474 -0.09 -11.71 -33.69
N SER A 475 -0.26 -12.02 -32.40
CA SER A 475 -0.75 -11.09 -31.38
C SER A 475 0.23 -9.94 -31.08
N ALA A 476 1.50 -10.05 -31.48
CA ALA A 476 2.56 -9.08 -31.17
C ALA A 476 2.20 -7.63 -31.53
N GLN A 477 1.52 -7.42 -32.65
CA GLN A 477 1.13 -6.09 -33.15
C GLN A 477 0.17 -5.33 -32.23
N TYR A 478 -0.54 -6.04 -31.34
CA TYR A 478 -1.51 -5.45 -30.43
C TYR A 478 -0.92 -5.14 -29.04
N HIS A 479 0.36 -5.47 -28.80
CA HIS A 479 1.05 -5.15 -27.57
C HIS A 479 1.79 -3.82 -27.68
N THR A 480 1.49 -2.87 -26.80
CA THR A 480 2.06 -1.51 -26.82
C THR A 480 3.58 -1.49 -26.59
N GLU A 481 4.12 -2.52 -25.92
CA GLU A 481 5.55 -2.68 -25.67
C GLU A 481 6.36 -3.16 -26.87
N LEU A 482 5.69 -3.87 -27.78
CA LEU A 482 6.29 -4.38 -29.00
C LEU A 482 6.14 -3.37 -30.15
N ALA A 483 5.55 -2.19 -29.89
CA ALA A 483 5.46 -1.11 -30.87
C ALA A 483 6.87 -0.72 -31.35
N GLY A 484 7.19 -1.00 -32.62
CA GLY A 484 8.51 -0.76 -33.20
C GLY A 484 9.57 -1.85 -32.93
N VAL A 485 9.21 -2.94 -32.24
CA VAL A 485 10.08 -4.11 -32.02
C VAL A 485 9.78 -5.16 -33.09
N THR A 486 10.79 -5.52 -33.87
CA THR A 486 10.71 -6.53 -34.94
C THR A 486 11.58 -7.75 -34.61
N THR A 487 11.43 -8.84 -35.36
CA THR A 487 12.27 -10.05 -35.24
C THR A 487 13.77 -9.76 -35.37
N THR A 488 14.15 -8.67 -36.04
CA THR A 488 15.53 -8.25 -36.24
C THR A 488 16.05 -7.33 -35.13
N THR A 489 15.19 -6.54 -34.48
CA THR A 489 15.58 -5.57 -33.44
C THR A 489 15.36 -6.07 -32.02
N VAL A 490 14.54 -7.11 -31.82
CA VAL A 490 14.27 -7.67 -30.48
C VAL A 490 15.55 -8.08 -29.75
N GLY A 491 16.51 -8.65 -30.46
CA GLY A 491 17.78 -9.09 -29.88
C GLY A 491 18.54 -7.95 -29.19
N SER A 492 18.67 -6.80 -29.85
CA SER A 492 19.37 -5.64 -29.28
C SER A 492 18.60 -4.99 -28.14
N LYS A 493 17.26 -5.01 -28.17
CA LYS A 493 16.40 -4.47 -27.10
C LYS A 493 16.42 -5.32 -25.83
N VAL A 494 16.41 -6.64 -25.97
CA VAL A 494 16.38 -7.55 -24.81
C VAL A 494 17.79 -7.86 -24.29
N GLN A 495 18.85 -7.58 -25.05
CA GLN A 495 20.24 -7.78 -24.62
C GLN A 495 20.53 -7.13 -23.25
N ALA A 496 20.10 -5.88 -23.04
CA ALA A 496 20.27 -5.18 -21.77
C ALA A 496 19.55 -5.91 -20.60
N VAL A 497 18.35 -6.44 -20.87
CA VAL A 497 17.56 -7.20 -19.90
C VAL A 497 18.26 -8.52 -19.56
N PHE A 498 18.83 -9.24 -20.54
CA PHE A 498 19.56 -10.48 -20.29
C PHE A 498 20.89 -10.27 -19.56
N VAL A 499 21.62 -9.19 -19.87
CA VAL A 499 22.84 -8.83 -19.12
C VAL A 499 22.50 -8.54 -17.66
N TYR A 500 21.42 -7.79 -17.42
CA TYR A 500 20.91 -7.57 -16.07
C TYR A 500 20.48 -8.86 -15.38
N ALA A 501 19.70 -9.69 -16.07
CA ALA A 501 19.28 -10.99 -15.57
C ALA A 501 20.46 -11.88 -15.16
N LEU A 502 21.53 -11.90 -15.96
CA LEU A 502 22.75 -12.63 -15.66
C LEU A 502 23.45 -12.09 -14.41
N LEU A 503 23.55 -10.76 -14.29
CA LEU A 503 24.17 -10.11 -13.13
C LEU A 503 23.37 -10.36 -11.85
N GLU A 504 22.05 -10.26 -11.90
CA GLU A 504 21.15 -10.59 -10.79
C GLU A 504 21.24 -12.07 -10.41
N PHE A 505 21.34 -12.96 -11.39
CA PHE A 505 21.58 -14.39 -11.13
C PHE A 505 22.93 -14.64 -10.45
N LEU A 506 24.01 -13.99 -10.93
CA LEU A 506 25.32 -14.07 -10.29
C LEU A 506 25.31 -13.47 -8.88
N SER A 507 24.59 -12.37 -8.66
CA SER A 507 24.36 -11.75 -7.36
C SER A 507 23.63 -12.72 -6.42
N PHE A 508 22.57 -13.38 -6.89
CA PHE A 508 21.85 -14.40 -6.11
C PHE A 508 22.74 -15.60 -5.75
N VAL A 509 23.55 -16.10 -6.69
CA VAL A 509 24.51 -17.19 -6.41
C VAL A 509 25.57 -16.74 -5.41
N MET A 510 26.10 -15.53 -5.55
CA MET A 510 27.03 -14.94 -4.58
C MET A 510 26.38 -14.80 -3.20
N PHE A 511 25.16 -14.30 -3.13
CA PHE A 511 24.39 -14.16 -1.90
C PHE A 511 24.15 -15.54 -1.24
N ALA A 512 23.69 -16.53 -2.00
CA ALA A 512 23.43 -17.88 -1.50
C ALA A 512 24.71 -18.56 -0.99
N THR A 513 25.82 -18.45 -1.72
CA THR A 513 27.11 -19.04 -1.33
C THR A 513 27.70 -18.35 -0.09
N LEU A 514 27.61 -17.02 -0.01
CA LEU A 514 28.06 -16.26 1.16
C LEU A 514 27.20 -16.55 2.39
N MET A 515 25.87 -16.61 2.25
CA MET A 515 24.95 -17.00 3.31
C MET A 515 25.24 -18.41 3.84
N GLN A 516 25.52 -19.36 2.94
CA GLN A 516 25.90 -20.71 3.34
C GLN A 516 27.24 -20.76 4.07
N ARG A 517 28.27 -20.06 3.54
CA ARG A 517 29.63 -20.08 4.11
C ARG A 517 29.76 -19.29 5.42
N LYS A 518 29.03 -18.17 5.54
CA LYS A 518 29.21 -17.20 6.62
C LYS A 518 28.15 -17.30 7.70
N CYS A 519 26.92 -17.69 7.36
CA CYS A 519 25.79 -17.80 8.30
C CYS A 519 25.41 -19.27 8.58
N GLY A 520 25.99 -20.24 7.86
CA GLY A 520 25.66 -21.67 7.99
C GLY A 520 24.26 -22.02 7.52
N MET A 521 23.58 -21.12 6.81
CA MET A 521 22.19 -21.28 6.36
C MET A 521 22.13 -21.78 4.92
N ARG A 522 21.37 -22.86 4.67
CA ARG A 522 21.17 -23.38 3.31
C ARG A 522 20.11 -22.57 2.57
N THR A 523 20.52 -21.48 1.94
CA THR A 523 19.63 -20.54 1.22
C THR A 523 18.66 -21.19 0.23
N LEU A 524 19.13 -22.12 -0.60
CA LEU A 524 18.26 -22.79 -1.59
C LEU A 524 17.18 -23.66 -0.93
N TYR A 525 17.47 -24.28 0.21
CA TYR A 525 16.49 -25.06 0.96
C TYR A 525 15.45 -24.15 1.61
N HIS A 526 15.87 -23.00 2.14
CA HIS A 526 14.95 -22.00 2.68
C HIS A 526 14.04 -21.45 1.60
N LEU A 527 14.57 -21.14 0.41
CA LEU A 527 13.78 -20.74 -0.75
C LEU A 527 12.74 -21.82 -1.13
N ALA A 528 13.19 -23.06 -1.38
CA ALA A 528 12.30 -24.13 -1.79
C ALA A 528 11.25 -24.47 -0.73
N PHE A 529 11.60 -24.38 0.55
CA PHE A 529 10.66 -24.52 1.65
C PHE A 529 9.50 -23.52 1.54
N VAL A 530 9.78 -22.24 1.29
CA VAL A 530 8.70 -21.24 1.12
C VAL A 530 7.88 -21.53 -0.13
N LEU A 531 8.55 -21.78 -1.26
CA LEU A 531 7.89 -22.04 -2.55
C LEU A 531 6.95 -23.26 -2.50
N GLU A 532 7.35 -24.30 -1.77
CA GLU A 532 6.59 -25.53 -1.66
C GLU A 532 5.48 -25.45 -0.61
N THR A 533 5.77 -24.90 0.58
CA THR A 533 4.77 -24.80 1.66
C THR A 533 3.64 -23.82 1.33
N GLN A 534 3.94 -22.76 0.59
CA GLN A 534 3.00 -21.69 0.22
C GLN A 534 2.67 -21.71 -1.28
N MET A 535 2.82 -22.86 -1.94
CA MET A 535 2.68 -23.01 -3.39
C MET A 535 1.36 -22.41 -3.95
N PRO A 536 0.16 -22.66 -3.38
CA PRO A 536 -1.07 -22.09 -3.93
C PRO A 536 -1.11 -20.55 -3.92
N LEU A 537 -0.55 -19.94 -2.87
CA LEU A 537 -0.51 -18.49 -2.71
C LEU A 537 0.52 -17.85 -3.66
N VAL A 538 1.69 -18.46 -3.78
CA VAL A 538 2.76 -18.03 -4.67
C VAL A 538 2.31 -18.13 -6.14
N GLN A 539 1.79 -19.29 -6.55
CA GLN A 539 1.29 -19.50 -7.91
C GLN A 539 0.15 -18.54 -8.26
N GLY A 540 -0.83 -18.40 -7.36
CA GLY A 540 -1.95 -17.49 -7.55
C GLY A 540 -1.50 -16.05 -7.77
N LYS A 541 -0.54 -15.56 -6.98
CA LYS A 541 0.03 -14.22 -7.14
C LYS A 541 0.78 -14.07 -8.47
N MET A 542 1.70 -14.98 -8.79
CA MET A 542 2.46 -14.90 -10.05
C MET A 542 1.54 -14.91 -11.28
N MET A 543 0.49 -15.74 -11.28
CA MET A 543 -0.50 -15.79 -12.35
C MET A 543 -1.33 -14.50 -12.42
N ILE A 544 -1.88 -14.02 -11.29
CA ILE A 544 -2.64 -12.75 -11.24
C ILE A 544 -1.79 -11.61 -11.82
N TRP A 545 -0.57 -11.45 -11.31
CA TRP A 545 0.26 -10.30 -11.67
C TRP A 545 0.67 -10.34 -13.13
N MET A 546 1.07 -11.50 -13.64
CA MET A 546 1.45 -11.60 -15.04
C MET A 546 0.26 -11.36 -15.97
N LEU A 547 -0.93 -11.91 -15.67
CA LEU A 547 -2.14 -11.65 -16.45
C LEU A 547 -2.57 -10.18 -16.40
N MET A 548 -2.52 -9.55 -15.22
CA MET A 548 -2.83 -8.12 -15.09
C MET A 548 -1.83 -7.26 -15.86
N THR A 549 -0.53 -7.54 -15.73
CA THR A 549 0.51 -6.81 -16.45
C THR A 549 0.36 -6.95 -17.96
N MET A 550 0.00 -8.14 -18.47
CA MET A 550 -0.32 -8.33 -19.89
C MET A 550 -1.59 -7.58 -20.30
N GLY A 551 -2.65 -7.62 -19.48
CA GLY A 551 -3.88 -6.88 -19.72
C GLY A 551 -3.64 -5.36 -19.86
N PHE A 552 -2.67 -4.80 -19.14
CA PHE A 552 -2.30 -3.38 -19.28
C PHE A 552 -1.51 -3.03 -20.54
N ARG A 553 -1.01 -4.02 -21.28
CA ARG A 553 -0.12 -3.82 -22.43
C ARG A 553 -0.78 -4.18 -23.77
N VAL A 554 -1.96 -4.80 -23.75
CA VAL A 554 -2.74 -5.14 -24.95
C VAL A 554 -3.78 -4.06 -25.24
N VAL A 555 -3.85 -3.57 -26.48
CA VAL A 555 -4.75 -2.47 -26.88
C VAL A 555 -6.24 -2.79 -26.69
N HIS A 556 -6.63 -4.06 -26.79
CA HIS A 556 -8.01 -4.54 -26.60
C HIS A 556 -8.56 -4.34 -25.18
N PHE A 557 -7.71 -4.08 -24.19
CA PHE A 557 -8.13 -3.72 -22.83
C PHE A 557 -8.31 -2.21 -22.63
N GLY A 558 -8.31 -1.43 -23.72
CA GLY A 558 -8.50 0.02 -23.70
C GLY A 558 -7.38 0.75 -22.96
N THR A 559 -6.15 0.25 -23.11
CA THR A 559 -4.93 0.69 -22.43
C THR A 559 -4.29 1.90 -23.08
N ASN A 560 -4.80 2.31 -24.24
CA ASN A 560 -4.24 3.39 -25.00
C ASN A 560 -4.60 4.74 -24.36
N MET A 561 -3.81 5.15 -23.35
CA MET A 561 -3.74 6.56 -22.91
C MET A 561 -3.28 7.49 -24.05
N ALA A 562 -2.74 6.90 -25.13
CA ALA A 562 -2.28 7.54 -26.35
C ALA A 562 -3.22 7.33 -27.56
N ALA A 563 -4.38 6.67 -27.40
CA ALA A 563 -5.52 7.11 -28.18
C ALA A 563 -5.78 8.48 -27.59
N PRO A 564 -5.49 9.58 -28.31
CA PRO A 564 -5.73 10.87 -27.74
C PRO A 564 -7.20 10.83 -27.33
N LEU A 565 -7.49 11.09 -26.04
CA LEU A 565 -8.69 11.86 -25.71
C LEU A 565 -8.82 12.82 -26.88
N LYS A 566 -9.90 12.68 -27.69
CA LYS A 566 -10.04 13.36 -28.99
C LYS A 566 -9.32 14.68 -28.86
N GLN A 567 -8.19 14.85 -29.56
CA GLN A 567 -7.43 16.09 -29.44
C GLN A 567 -8.28 17.14 -30.10
N ILE A 568 -9.10 17.74 -29.28
CA ILE A 568 -10.01 18.79 -29.64
C ILE A 568 -9.15 20.04 -29.49
N ALA A 569 -8.86 20.74 -30.60
CA ALA A 569 -8.24 22.05 -30.50
C ALA A 569 -9.10 22.93 -29.59
N PRO A 570 -8.56 23.95 -28.88
CA PRO A 570 -9.38 24.84 -28.06
C PRO A 570 -10.60 25.42 -28.83
N SER A 571 -10.48 25.56 -30.15
CA SER A 571 -11.55 25.95 -31.08
C SER A 571 -12.64 24.89 -31.29
N ASP A 572 -12.28 23.61 -31.17
CA ASP A 572 -13.12 22.46 -31.46
C ASP A 572 -13.82 21.94 -30.20
N VAL A 573 -13.44 22.46 -29.01
CA VAL A 573 -14.11 22.20 -27.75
C VAL A 573 -15.43 22.91 -27.90
N ALA A 574 -16.46 22.15 -28.33
CA ALA A 574 -17.83 22.59 -28.15
C ALA A 574 -17.88 23.09 -26.72
N SER A 575 -18.17 24.37 -26.55
CA SER A 575 -18.30 24.97 -25.24
C SER A 575 -19.33 24.14 -24.50
N PHE A 576 -18.88 23.17 -23.72
CA PHE A 576 -19.68 22.52 -22.71
C PHE A 576 -19.81 23.57 -21.60
N ALA A 577 -20.49 24.66 -21.94
CA ALA A 577 -21.28 25.38 -20.99
C ALA A 577 -22.36 24.38 -20.59
N TYR A 578 -22.06 23.57 -19.59
CA TYR A 578 -23.09 23.24 -18.64
C TYR A 578 -23.47 24.61 -18.07
N ASP A 579 -24.42 25.30 -18.71
CA ASP A 579 -24.93 26.54 -18.16
C ASP A 579 -25.65 26.09 -16.89
N PRO A 580 -25.07 26.34 -15.70
CA PRO A 580 -25.62 25.80 -14.46
C PRO A 580 -26.97 26.47 -14.13
N VAL A 581 -27.36 27.46 -14.95
CA VAL A 581 -28.57 28.25 -14.88
C VAL A 581 -29.50 27.80 -16.00
N ASP A 582 -30.75 27.53 -15.62
CA ASP A 582 -31.82 27.25 -16.57
C ASP A 582 -31.95 28.41 -17.60
N PRO A 583 -32.06 28.12 -18.92
CA PRO A 583 -32.10 29.17 -19.95
C PRO A 583 -33.24 30.18 -19.78
N GLN A 584 -34.38 29.73 -19.23
CA GLN A 584 -35.51 30.59 -18.97
C GLN A 584 -35.23 31.52 -17.78
N ALA A 585 -34.63 30.99 -16.71
CA ALA A 585 -34.17 31.80 -15.59
C ALA A 585 -33.13 32.86 -16.01
N LEU A 586 -32.22 32.52 -16.93
CA LEU A 586 -31.24 33.46 -17.49
C LEU A 586 -31.92 34.57 -18.31
N ALA A 587 -32.90 34.20 -19.15
CA ALA A 587 -33.67 35.16 -19.94
C ALA A 587 -34.44 36.14 -19.03
N ASP A 588 -35.13 35.61 -18.01
CA ASP A 588 -35.90 36.40 -17.06
C ASP A 588 -35.01 37.34 -16.23
N ALA A 589 -33.87 36.84 -15.73
CA ALA A 589 -32.90 37.65 -14.99
C ALA A 589 -32.28 38.74 -15.87
N SER A 590 -32.00 38.44 -17.15
CA SER A 590 -31.42 39.40 -18.08
C SER A 590 -32.35 40.58 -18.34
N VAL A 591 -33.67 40.36 -18.39
CA VAL A 591 -34.67 41.43 -18.51
C VAL A 591 -34.64 42.33 -17.27
N ILE A 592 -34.64 41.75 -16.07
CA ILE A 592 -34.61 42.51 -14.80
C ILE A 592 -33.33 43.35 -14.71
N VAL A 593 -32.16 42.76 -14.96
CA VAL A 593 -30.87 43.46 -14.87
C VAL A 593 -30.79 44.58 -15.91
N SER A 594 -31.28 44.35 -17.13
CA SER A 594 -31.28 45.36 -18.19
C SER A 594 -32.21 46.53 -17.85
N ASP A 595 -33.40 46.24 -17.32
CA ASP A 595 -34.37 47.25 -16.90
C ASP A 595 -33.83 48.09 -15.73
N VAL A 596 -33.24 47.45 -14.70
CA VAL A 596 -32.59 48.18 -13.59
C VAL A 596 -31.39 49.00 -14.07
N ARG A 597 -30.61 48.50 -15.04
CA ARG A 597 -29.49 49.25 -15.62
C ARG A 597 -29.95 50.50 -16.37
N GLN A 598 -31.07 50.42 -17.10
CA GLN A 598 -31.60 51.52 -17.90
C GLN A 598 -32.38 52.53 -17.05
N ASN A 599 -33.20 52.04 -16.13
CA ASN A 599 -34.21 52.82 -15.43
C ASN A 599 -33.90 53.01 -13.93
N GLY A 600 -32.83 52.41 -13.40
CA GLY A 600 -32.29 52.67 -12.08
C GLY A 600 -33.21 52.27 -10.92
N LEU A 601 -33.25 53.11 -9.88
CA LEU A 601 -33.95 52.83 -8.61
C LEU A 601 -35.47 52.60 -8.76
N PRO A 602 -36.22 53.32 -9.62
CA PRO A 602 -37.63 53.02 -9.88
C PRO A 602 -37.88 51.60 -10.39
N ALA A 603 -37.09 51.11 -11.35
CA ALA A 603 -37.21 49.75 -11.86
C ALA A 603 -36.85 48.71 -10.80
N LEU A 604 -35.82 48.97 -9.99
CA LEU A 604 -35.47 48.10 -8.87
C LEU A 604 -36.63 47.95 -7.86
N ARG A 605 -37.29 49.06 -7.51
CA ARG A 605 -38.46 49.05 -6.61
C ARG A 605 -39.63 48.29 -7.22
N ALA A 606 -39.90 48.49 -8.51
CA ALA A 606 -40.98 47.80 -9.21
C ALA A 606 -40.75 46.27 -9.24
N HIS A 607 -39.53 45.83 -9.55
CA HIS A 607 -39.19 44.40 -9.53
C HIS A 607 -39.21 43.82 -8.12
N ALA A 608 -38.73 44.54 -7.10
CA ALA A 608 -38.76 44.10 -5.71
C ALA A 608 -40.19 43.89 -5.19
N VAL A 609 -41.14 44.75 -5.58
CA VAL A 609 -42.57 44.54 -5.27
C VAL A 609 -43.13 43.35 -6.05
N ARG A 610 -42.82 43.25 -7.35
CA ARG A 610 -43.30 42.15 -8.21
C ARG A 610 -42.86 40.78 -7.70
N LEU A 611 -41.64 40.68 -7.18
CA LEU A 611 -41.06 39.44 -6.63
C LEU A 611 -41.41 39.20 -5.16
N GLY A 612 -42.04 40.17 -4.50
CA GLY A 612 -42.48 40.06 -3.10
C GLY A 612 -41.39 40.34 -2.06
N ASP A 613 -40.24 40.89 -2.47
CA ASP A 613 -39.13 41.26 -1.57
C ASP A 613 -39.49 42.45 -0.67
N VAL A 614 -40.34 43.37 -1.17
CA VAL A 614 -40.86 44.51 -0.41
C VAL A 614 -42.38 44.66 -0.62
N PRO A 615 -43.13 45.13 0.39
CA PRO A 615 -44.59 45.18 0.33
C PRO A 615 -45.14 46.29 -0.58
N SER A 616 -44.36 47.34 -0.85
CA SER A 616 -44.75 48.45 -1.72
C SER A 616 -43.52 49.19 -2.26
N THR A 617 -43.70 49.99 -3.32
CA THR A 617 -42.62 50.77 -3.95
C THR A 617 -42.07 51.88 -3.06
N ASP A 618 -42.78 52.25 -1.99
CA ASP A 618 -42.38 53.26 -1.02
C ASP A 618 -41.69 52.66 0.22
N ALA A 619 -41.61 51.33 0.30
CA ALA A 619 -40.93 50.65 1.39
C ALA A 619 -39.42 50.96 1.40
N PRO A 620 -38.79 51.07 2.58
CA PRO A 620 -37.37 51.33 2.70
C PRO A 620 -36.55 50.13 2.20
N LEU A 621 -35.72 50.35 1.18
CA LEU A 621 -34.81 49.32 0.64
C LEU A 621 -33.58 49.08 1.53
N LEU A 622 -33.23 50.05 2.38
CA LEU A 622 -32.10 49.97 3.29
C LEU A 622 -32.60 50.02 4.73
N LEU A 623 -32.20 49.02 5.52
CA LEU A 623 -32.49 49.01 6.94
C LEU A 623 -31.43 49.82 7.70
N PRO A 624 -31.83 50.72 8.62
CA PRO A 624 -30.89 51.47 9.41
C PRO A 624 -30.16 50.55 10.40
N LYS A 625 -28.92 50.89 10.74
CA LYS A 625 -28.11 50.13 11.70
C LYS A 625 -28.81 49.93 13.05
N SER A 626 -29.60 50.91 13.49
CA SER A 626 -30.41 50.82 14.70
C SER A 626 -31.45 49.71 14.65
N ALA A 627 -32.12 49.51 13.51
CA ALA A 627 -33.09 48.43 13.34
C ALA A 627 -32.42 47.06 13.37
N LEU A 628 -31.23 46.92 12.76
CA LEU A 628 -30.45 45.67 12.83
C LEU A 628 -29.98 45.37 14.27
N GLN A 629 -29.62 46.40 15.03
CA GLN A 629 -29.26 46.26 16.42
C GLN A 629 -30.46 45.84 17.28
N SER A 630 -31.61 46.50 17.13
CA SER A 630 -32.85 46.11 17.81
C SER A 630 -33.26 44.68 17.47
N ALA A 631 -33.10 44.25 16.22
CA ALA A 631 -33.39 42.88 15.81
C ALA A 631 -32.46 41.86 16.50
N PHE A 632 -31.17 42.16 16.64
CA PHE A 632 -30.22 41.31 17.38
C PHE A 632 -30.56 41.25 18.87
N GLU A 633 -30.89 42.40 19.48
CA GLU A 633 -31.25 42.50 20.90
C GLU A 633 -32.57 41.77 21.22
N ALA A 634 -33.49 41.69 20.25
CA ALA A 634 -34.75 40.95 20.38
C ALA A 634 -34.59 39.42 20.32
N LEU A 635 -33.45 38.90 19.86
CA LEU A 635 -33.20 37.45 19.81
C LEU A 635 -33.04 36.85 21.21
N PRO A 636 -33.37 35.56 21.43
CA PRO A 636 -33.04 34.86 22.67
C PRO A 636 -31.54 34.94 23.00
N LYS A 637 -31.20 35.10 24.29
CA LYS A 637 -29.78 35.21 24.74
C LYS A 637 -28.90 34.07 24.23
N LEU A 638 -29.44 32.86 24.11
CA LEU A 638 -28.69 31.70 23.61
C LEU A 638 -28.28 31.88 22.14
N GLU A 639 -29.16 32.42 21.29
CA GLU A 639 -28.91 32.66 19.88
C GLU A 639 -27.93 33.81 19.67
N GLN A 640 -28.08 34.90 20.44
CA GLN A 640 -27.11 36.00 20.46
C GLN A 640 -25.69 35.49 20.74
N GLN A 641 -25.54 34.62 21.75
CA GLN A 641 -24.25 34.02 22.10
C GLN A 641 -23.70 33.10 21.00
N VAL A 642 -24.57 32.35 20.29
CA VAL A 642 -24.14 31.52 19.15
C VAL A 642 -23.64 32.39 18.01
N LEU A 643 -24.35 33.46 17.65
CA LEU A 643 -23.94 34.39 16.60
C LEU A 643 -22.62 35.09 16.95
N GLN A 644 -22.45 35.53 18.20
CA GLN A 644 -21.22 36.16 18.66
C GLN A 644 -20.01 35.22 18.60
N ARG A 645 -20.14 34.00 19.14
CA ARG A 645 -19.04 33.01 19.08
C ARG A 645 -18.71 32.59 17.65
N THR A 646 -19.72 32.44 16.79
CA THR A 646 -19.52 32.08 15.38
C THR A 646 -18.82 33.20 14.64
N THR A 647 -19.27 34.45 14.81
CA THR A 647 -18.62 35.64 14.24
C THR A 647 -17.17 35.74 14.69
N GLN A 648 -16.88 35.47 15.96
CA GLN A 648 -15.51 35.51 16.46
C GLN A 648 -14.62 34.43 15.82
N ARG A 649 -15.12 33.20 15.66
CA ARG A 649 -14.38 32.11 15.00
C ARG A 649 -14.10 32.43 13.53
N VAL A 650 -15.11 32.94 12.81
CA VAL A 650 -14.97 33.36 11.41
C VAL A 650 -13.94 34.48 11.29
N ARG A 651 -14.01 35.50 12.17
CA ARG A 651 -13.05 36.62 12.19
C ARG A 651 -11.62 36.15 12.43
N VAL A 652 -11.40 35.30 13.42
CA VAL A 652 -10.05 34.78 13.73
C VAL A 652 -9.47 34.01 12.54
N PHE A 653 -10.27 33.17 11.90
CA PHE A 653 -9.82 32.41 10.73
C PHE A 653 -9.56 33.31 9.52
N ALA A 654 -10.47 34.24 9.21
CA ALA A 654 -10.31 35.19 8.10
C ALA A 654 -9.08 36.09 8.30
N GLN A 655 -8.82 36.53 9.53
CA GLN A 655 -7.63 37.29 9.86
C GLN A 655 -6.36 36.46 9.65
N ALA A 656 -6.34 35.20 10.11
CA ALA A 656 -5.20 34.31 9.88
C ALA A 656 -4.94 34.06 8.38
N GLN A 657 -6.01 33.96 7.56
CA GLN A 657 -5.87 33.87 6.11
C GLN A 657 -5.29 35.15 5.51
N ARG A 658 -5.77 36.33 5.93
CA ARG A 658 -5.24 37.61 5.46
C ARG A 658 -3.77 37.79 5.85
N ASP A 659 -3.41 37.41 7.08
CA ASP A 659 -2.05 37.52 7.62
C ASP A 659 -1.10 36.53 6.96
N SER A 660 -1.61 35.42 6.42
CA SER A 660 -0.80 34.43 5.68
C SER A 660 -0.35 34.90 4.29
N ILE A 661 -0.91 36.00 3.76
CA ILE A 661 -0.59 36.50 2.43
C ILE A 661 0.00 37.91 2.56
N GLY A 662 1.31 38.01 2.41
CA GLY A 662 2.04 39.28 2.36
C GLY A 662 2.22 39.78 0.93
N ASN A 663 2.44 41.09 0.78
CA ASN A 663 2.98 41.60 -0.47
C ASN A 663 4.44 41.16 -0.57
N PHE A 664 4.89 40.73 -1.74
CA PHE A 664 6.30 40.40 -1.95
C PHE A 664 6.74 40.75 -3.37
N GLN A 665 8.03 41.00 -3.53
CA GLN A 665 8.64 41.31 -4.81
C GLN A 665 10.02 40.64 -4.87
N GLN A 666 10.33 40.02 -6.00
CA GLN A 666 11.56 39.29 -6.28
C GLN A 666 12.18 39.83 -7.57
N GLN A 667 13.47 40.11 -7.53
CA GLN A 667 14.21 40.51 -8.72
C GLN A 667 14.44 39.29 -9.63
N ILE A 668 14.19 39.45 -10.92
CA ILE A 668 14.40 38.46 -11.98
C ILE A 668 15.19 39.09 -13.14
N ALA A 669 15.77 38.26 -14.02
CA ALA A 669 16.44 38.78 -15.21
C ALA A 669 15.45 39.56 -16.08
N GLY A 670 15.66 40.88 -16.23
CA GLY A 670 14.79 41.77 -16.99
C GLY A 670 13.76 42.58 -16.17
N GLY A 671 13.71 42.44 -14.83
CA GLY A 671 12.82 43.28 -14.00
C GLY A 671 12.52 42.73 -12.62
N PHE A 672 11.30 42.98 -12.13
CA PHE A 672 10.81 42.47 -10.86
C PHE A 672 9.48 41.74 -11.06
N ALA A 673 9.30 40.63 -10.35
CA ALA A 673 8.02 39.92 -10.22
C ALA A 673 7.52 40.01 -8.78
N GLY A 674 6.22 40.17 -8.55
CA GLY A 674 5.68 40.29 -7.20
C GLY A 674 4.17 40.18 -7.12
N GLN A 675 3.64 40.26 -5.89
CA GLN A 675 2.22 40.22 -5.56
C GLN A 675 1.88 41.36 -4.59
N ASP A 676 0.75 42.03 -4.84
CA ASP A 676 0.14 43.03 -3.95
C ASP A 676 -1.28 42.58 -3.55
N VAL A 677 -1.60 42.61 -2.26
CA VAL A 677 -2.93 42.24 -1.75
C VAL A 677 -3.71 43.48 -1.33
N ARG A 678 -4.84 43.76 -1.99
CA ARG A 678 -5.76 44.87 -1.68
C ARG A 678 -7.15 44.35 -1.30
N SER A 679 -7.86 45.07 -0.44
CA SER A 679 -9.25 44.75 -0.07
C SER A 679 -10.25 45.33 -1.08
N SER A 680 -11.21 44.53 -1.55
CA SER A 680 -12.38 45.00 -2.32
C SER A 680 -13.67 44.99 -1.47
N LEU A 681 -14.65 45.82 -1.89
CA LEU A 681 -15.90 46.21 -1.19
C LEU A 681 -16.97 45.09 -1.10
N PRO A 682 -18.02 45.24 -0.25
CA PRO A 682 -18.77 44.13 0.37
C PRO A 682 -19.84 43.44 -0.50
N CYS A 683 -20.15 42.20 -0.10
CA CYS A 683 -21.07 41.24 -0.73
C CYS A 683 -22.55 41.46 -0.35
N PRO A 684 -23.54 41.36 -1.27
CA PRO A 684 -24.96 41.41 -0.93
C PRO A 684 -25.44 40.09 -0.29
N ALA A 685 -26.29 40.18 0.74
CA ALA A 685 -26.94 39.03 1.38
C ALA A 685 -28.37 38.85 0.85
N LEU A 686 -28.77 37.62 0.53
CA LEU A 686 -30.12 37.27 0.09
C LEU A 686 -31.09 37.20 1.29
N ALA A 687 -32.25 37.85 1.19
CA ALA A 687 -33.34 37.69 2.14
C ALA A 687 -34.22 36.50 1.72
N SER A 688 -34.47 35.54 2.62
CA SER A 688 -35.42 34.45 2.41
C SER A 688 -36.00 33.95 3.73
N THR A 689 -37.10 33.19 3.66
CA THR A 689 -37.74 32.49 4.79
C THR A 689 -36.83 31.44 5.46
N TYR A 690 -35.68 31.13 4.86
CA TYR A 690 -34.61 30.28 5.39
C TYR A 690 -33.26 31.01 5.25
N PRO A 691 -32.88 31.90 6.20
CA PRO A 691 -31.67 32.69 6.07
C PRO A 691 -30.42 31.83 6.24
N THR A 692 -29.81 31.40 5.14
CA THR A 692 -28.45 30.86 5.09
C THR A 692 -27.52 31.82 4.36
N PHE A 693 -26.49 32.30 5.05
CA PHE A 693 -25.43 33.12 4.47
C PHE A 693 -24.59 32.29 3.49
N GLN A 694 -24.83 32.46 2.19
CA GLN A 694 -23.98 31.91 1.14
C GLN A 694 -22.96 32.97 0.73
N CYS A 695 -21.69 32.80 1.12
CA CYS A 695 -20.61 33.71 0.78
C CYS A 695 -19.93 33.21 -0.51
N GLY A 696 -20.18 33.86 -1.64
CA GLY A 696 -19.52 33.57 -2.91
C GLY A 696 -18.06 34.02 -2.88
N LYS A 697 -17.11 33.12 -3.14
CA LYS A 697 -15.70 33.47 -3.35
C LYS A 697 -15.53 34.04 -4.77
N GLY A 698 -15.57 35.36 -4.90
CA GLY A 698 -15.04 36.04 -6.08
C GLY A 698 -13.54 36.28 -5.89
N ALA A 699 -12.72 35.56 -6.65
CA ALA A 699 -11.30 35.88 -6.81
C ALA A 699 -11.14 36.52 -8.19
N ASP A 700 -11.25 37.84 -8.25
CA ASP A 700 -10.85 38.58 -9.45
C ASP A 700 -9.34 38.80 -9.36
N VAL A 701 -8.61 38.06 -10.20
CA VAL A 701 -7.19 38.28 -10.48
C VAL A 701 -7.12 39.40 -11.51
N TYR A 702 -6.51 40.52 -11.13
CA TYR A 702 -5.94 41.49 -12.07
C TYR A 702 -4.42 41.44 -11.99
#